data_AF-A0A7D9DP21-F1
#
_entry.id   AF-A0A7D9DP21-F1
#
_cell.length_a   1.000
_cell.length_b   1.000
_cell.length_c   1.000
_cell.angle_alpha   90.00
_cell.angle_beta   90.00
_cell.angle_gamma   90.00
#
_symmetry.space_group_name_H-M   'P 1'
#
loop_
_entity.id
_entity.type
_entity.pdbx_description
1 polymer ?
#
loop_
_entity_poly.entity_id
_entity_poly.type
_entity_poly.pdbx_seq_one_letter_code
_entity_poly.pdbx_strand_id
1 'polypeptide(L)'
;MTRIFLVILFASLPTKRAQKAKGSCRNANWRSSFDRTGWSKCPATFPYINGLYRSSVSQPSRDYIYLLEQAKCCGNGNSNAECVQADWVNSFDRNNNWNLCPSGYYLSGLYRSSGNNLNNIEHAWCCKPRGAPNFNKSCYNEDVWSKFDWNQQGMVSCTRSGYYITGMYRSSCDYMYCIEEFKCCQLQIKEVCTSVSCLNGGFCLNGTCSCQSGFTGSRCDVDIDECEESPGICQNRANCTNTNGSYACTCTAAYTGRNCSINIDDCKTYDGSSKCLNNGTCIDGEAKFSCECQDTYFGKNCEKNGSKDLFLLSQKEVNISNVVNITKEVKKLSVKNPSHPLQAPDVSNIATILQKIVAVKQKANEISDDICATIDNVLDVSEENVFQSQQDTNSSSRIVKALNDFLETLVIGSSGNFQKVKRNYDLNLQAVQPQNFSGLTFSGIVRNSRRSPLRINDSLTEFNDSVEQASSSSISIPRTIFNESTITNSSRQQRVIFVLYKKTSFFKVSLKDTKKTSSRLNSVVIAGSIKGLSVRNLSNPVKIALVQSGARGDTSSTLCSYWNFTLGNWSQEGCMFQKVFSDGRILCNCNHLTNFAMLMDIKPAVTTKHERILGVISYVGCALSLVGLTLTIITILILR
;
A
#
# COMPACT_ATOMS: atom_id res chain seq x y z
N MET A 1 1.11 -63.82 -65.16
CA MET A 1 0.97 -65.28 -65.03
C MET A 1 1.43 -65.64 -63.62
N THR A 2 0.49 -65.82 -62.68
CA THR A 2 0.08 -67.15 -62.14
C THR A 2 1.00 -67.52 -60.96
N ARG A 3 0.62 -68.02 -59.76
CA ARG A 3 -0.56 -68.14 -58.89
C ARG A 3 -0.08 -69.10 -57.75
N ILE A 4 -0.74 -69.11 -56.57
CA ILE A 4 -0.89 -70.27 -55.61
C ILE A 4 0.22 -70.40 -54.52
N PHE A 5 -0.04 -70.07 -53.24
CA PHE A 5 -0.69 -70.86 -52.12
C PHE A 5 0.04 -72.19 -51.82
N LEU A 6 0.21 -72.74 -50.61
CA LEU A 6 0.08 -72.47 -49.16
C LEU A 6 0.41 -73.85 -48.48
N VAL A 7 0.68 -73.91 -47.15
CA VAL A 7 0.46 -75.08 -46.23
C VAL A 7 1.56 -76.19 -46.19
N ILE A 8 2.08 -76.76 -45.08
CA ILE A 8 1.91 -76.69 -43.60
C ILE A 8 3.09 -77.42 -42.88
N LEU A 9 3.57 -76.81 -41.78
CA LEU A 9 3.98 -77.28 -40.41
C LEU A 9 4.95 -78.46 -40.03
N PHE A 10 5.67 -78.15 -38.92
CA PHE A 10 6.24 -78.95 -37.79
C PHE A 10 7.59 -79.68 -38.00
N ALA A 11 8.62 -79.63 -37.14
CA ALA A 11 8.84 -79.05 -35.80
C ALA A 11 10.35 -79.04 -35.38
N SER A 12 10.70 -78.10 -34.48
CA SER A 12 11.71 -78.10 -33.36
C SER A 12 13.19 -78.49 -33.58
N LEU A 13 14.23 -77.64 -33.45
CA LEU A 13 14.82 -76.80 -32.33
C LEU A 13 16.22 -77.37 -31.94
N PRO A 14 17.19 -76.64 -31.31
CA PRO A 14 17.06 -75.36 -30.60
C PRO A 14 18.12 -74.27 -30.91
N THR A 15 17.70 -73.00 -30.80
CA THR A 15 18.58 -71.83 -30.69
C THR A 15 18.53 -71.21 -29.29
N LYS A 16 19.66 -70.66 -28.87
CA LYS A 16 19.98 -70.10 -27.55
C LYS A 16 18.92 -69.16 -26.97
N ARG A 17 18.66 -69.38 -25.67
CA ARG A 17 17.64 -68.75 -24.83
C ARG A 17 18.07 -67.34 -24.41
N ALA A 18 17.47 -66.31 -25.00
CA ALA A 18 17.44 -64.97 -24.42
C ALA A 18 16.22 -64.88 -23.47
N GLN A 19 16.44 -65.00 -22.16
CA GLN A 19 15.41 -64.75 -21.15
C GLN A 19 15.22 -63.24 -20.99
N LYS A 20 14.24 -62.69 -21.73
CA LYS A 20 13.70 -61.33 -21.51
C LYS A 20 12.34 -61.47 -20.82
N ALA A 21 12.30 -61.34 -19.50
CA ALA A 21 11.04 -61.27 -18.77
C ALA A 21 10.35 -59.92 -19.05
N LYS A 22 9.51 -59.86 -20.09
CA LYS A 22 8.50 -58.80 -20.22
C LYS A 22 7.46 -59.02 -19.12
N GLY A 23 7.40 -58.14 -18.12
CA GLY A 23 6.33 -58.16 -17.13
C GLY A 23 4.97 -57.99 -17.82
N SER A 24 4.03 -58.90 -17.53
CA SER A 24 2.67 -58.87 -18.08
C SER A 24 1.84 -57.82 -17.32
N CYS A 25 0.96 -57.10 -18.02
CA CYS A 25 0.07 -56.11 -17.42
C CYS A 25 -1.41 -56.43 -17.72
N ARG A 26 -2.30 -56.04 -16.82
CA ARG A 26 -3.76 -56.14 -16.93
C ARG A 26 -4.42 -54.89 -16.35
N ASN A 27 -5.56 -54.49 -16.89
CA ASN A 27 -6.31 -53.38 -16.34
C ASN A 27 -7.24 -53.88 -15.23
N ALA A 28 -7.15 -53.29 -14.04
CA ALA A 28 -8.12 -53.43 -12.98
C ALA A 28 -9.26 -52.43 -13.20
N ASN A 29 -10.50 -52.92 -13.14
CA ASN A 29 -11.69 -52.09 -13.27
C ASN A 29 -11.97 -51.39 -11.93
N TRP A 30 -11.88 -50.07 -11.91
CA TRP A 30 -12.12 -49.24 -10.74
C TRP A 30 -13.44 -48.45 -10.80
N ARG A 31 -14.21 -48.57 -11.89
CA ARG A 31 -15.45 -47.81 -12.11
C ARG A 31 -16.35 -47.75 -10.87
N SER A 32 -16.75 -48.92 -10.39
CA SER A 32 -17.67 -48.99 -9.25
C SER A 32 -17.01 -48.91 -7.86
N SER A 33 -15.68 -48.97 -7.80
CA SER A 33 -14.93 -49.05 -6.53
C SER A 33 -14.29 -47.72 -6.14
N PHE A 34 -14.03 -46.82 -7.10
CA PHE A 34 -13.57 -45.45 -6.85
C PHE A 34 -14.74 -44.45 -6.73
N ASP A 35 -15.93 -44.83 -7.18
CA ASP A 35 -17.19 -44.09 -6.94
C ASP A 35 -17.69 -44.20 -5.49
N ARG A 36 -17.16 -45.14 -4.71
CA ARG A 36 -17.57 -45.43 -3.33
C ARG A 36 -16.39 -45.26 -2.37
N THR A 37 -16.68 -44.92 -1.12
CA THR A 37 -15.69 -44.91 -0.04
C THR A 37 -15.10 -46.32 0.11
N GLY A 38 -13.77 -46.43 0.12
CA GLY A 38 -13.10 -47.72 0.25
C GLY A 38 -11.85 -47.87 -0.61
N TRP A 39 -11.38 -49.11 -0.68
CA TRP A 39 -10.16 -49.48 -1.40
C TRP A 39 -10.43 -49.86 -2.85
N SER A 40 -9.64 -49.30 -3.76
CA SER A 40 -9.46 -49.83 -5.11
C SER A 40 -8.02 -50.29 -5.28
N LYS A 41 -7.81 -51.59 -5.53
CA LYS A 41 -6.49 -52.23 -5.54
C LYS A 41 -6.26 -53.02 -6.82
N CYS A 42 -4.99 -53.16 -7.19
CA CYS A 42 -4.56 -54.13 -8.18
C CYS A 42 -4.71 -55.56 -7.65
N PRO A 43 -4.93 -56.56 -8.53
CA PRO A 43 -4.89 -57.97 -8.16
C PRO A 43 -3.54 -58.36 -7.58
N ALA A 44 -3.53 -59.28 -6.62
CA ALA A 44 -2.31 -59.77 -5.97
C ALA A 44 -1.28 -60.37 -6.95
N THR A 45 -1.73 -60.86 -8.11
CA THR A 45 -0.89 -61.41 -9.18
C THR A 45 -0.22 -60.35 -10.07
N PHE A 46 -0.73 -59.11 -10.06
CA PHE A 46 -0.21 -57.95 -10.79
C PHE A 46 -0.16 -56.72 -9.87
N PRO A 47 0.64 -56.74 -8.80
CA PRO A 47 0.45 -55.84 -7.67
C PRO A 47 0.95 -54.40 -7.92
N TYR A 48 1.56 -54.08 -9.06
CA TYR A 48 2.21 -52.79 -9.27
C TYR A 48 1.48 -51.94 -10.31
N ILE A 49 1.07 -50.74 -9.94
CA ILE A 49 0.43 -49.79 -10.85
C ILE A 49 1.50 -49.16 -11.75
N ASN A 50 1.32 -49.29 -13.06
CA ASN A 50 2.11 -48.58 -14.08
C ASN A 50 1.37 -47.33 -14.60
N GLY A 51 0.05 -47.29 -14.50
CA GLY A 51 -0.75 -46.17 -14.98
C GLY A 51 -2.19 -46.18 -14.48
N LEU A 52 -2.84 -45.05 -14.64
CA LEU A 52 -4.23 -44.81 -14.29
C LEU A 52 -4.99 -44.31 -15.52
N TYR A 53 -6.20 -44.82 -15.72
CA TYR A 53 -7.09 -44.39 -16.79
C TYR A 53 -8.09 -43.39 -16.25
N ARG A 54 -8.27 -42.28 -16.97
CA ARG A 54 -9.36 -41.35 -16.71
C ARG A 54 -10.38 -41.28 -17.83
N SER A 55 -11.64 -41.13 -17.46
CA SER A 55 -12.73 -40.79 -18.37
C SER A 55 -12.77 -39.28 -18.67
N SER A 56 -13.28 -38.90 -19.85
CA SER A 56 -13.46 -37.48 -20.22
C SER A 56 -14.72 -36.89 -19.60
N VAL A 57 -14.69 -35.59 -19.28
CA VAL A 57 -15.88 -34.82 -18.91
C VAL A 57 -16.08 -33.61 -19.82
N SER A 58 -17.33 -33.17 -19.96
CA SER A 58 -17.69 -32.03 -20.81
C SER A 58 -17.50 -30.66 -20.14
N GLN A 59 -17.21 -30.61 -18.84
CA GLN A 59 -17.09 -29.37 -18.06
C GLN A 59 -15.96 -29.45 -17.00
N PRO A 60 -15.12 -28.42 -16.84
CA PRO A 60 -14.03 -28.39 -15.85
C PRO A 60 -14.51 -28.51 -14.39
N SER A 61 -15.71 -27.99 -14.09
CA SER A 61 -16.29 -27.99 -12.73
C SER A 61 -16.67 -29.37 -12.21
N ARG A 62 -16.57 -30.41 -13.05
CA ARG A 62 -16.85 -31.81 -12.72
C ARG A 62 -15.63 -32.72 -12.80
N ASP A 63 -14.42 -32.16 -12.82
CA ASP A 63 -13.15 -32.90 -12.92
C ASP A 63 -12.73 -33.52 -11.57
N TYR A 64 -13.59 -34.39 -11.06
CA TYR A 64 -13.50 -35.02 -9.75
C TYR A 64 -12.81 -36.38 -9.80
N ILE A 65 -12.37 -36.89 -8.65
CA ILE A 65 -11.51 -38.09 -8.60
C ILE A 65 -12.20 -39.38 -9.06
N TYR A 66 -13.54 -39.42 -9.08
CA TYR A 66 -14.29 -40.58 -9.54
C TYR A 66 -14.08 -40.87 -11.03
N LEU A 67 -13.54 -39.90 -11.79
CA LEU A 67 -13.15 -40.12 -13.18
C LEU A 67 -11.96 -41.08 -13.33
N LEU A 68 -11.32 -41.52 -12.24
CA LEU A 68 -10.34 -42.61 -12.23
C LEU A 68 -11.04 -43.97 -12.31
N GLU A 69 -11.25 -44.44 -13.53
CA GLU A 69 -12.08 -45.62 -13.80
C GLU A 69 -11.28 -46.93 -13.87
N GLN A 70 -9.96 -46.89 -14.09
CA GLN A 70 -9.13 -48.09 -14.21
C GLN A 70 -7.69 -47.85 -13.75
N ALA A 71 -7.03 -48.91 -13.31
CA ALA A 71 -5.58 -48.94 -13.09
C ALA A 71 -4.91 -50.00 -13.97
N LYS A 72 -3.81 -49.65 -14.62
CA LYS A 72 -2.95 -50.59 -15.37
C LYS A 72 -1.99 -51.25 -14.40
N CYS A 73 -2.34 -52.47 -14.00
CA CYS A 73 -1.66 -53.28 -13.01
C CYS A 73 -0.69 -54.26 -13.68
N CYS A 74 0.54 -54.34 -13.19
CA CYS A 74 1.62 -55.09 -13.82
C CYS A 74 2.38 -55.95 -12.80
N GLY A 75 2.99 -57.03 -13.29
CA GLY A 75 3.72 -57.99 -12.47
C GLY A 75 3.95 -59.31 -13.20
N ASN A 76 4.61 -60.25 -12.54
CA ASN A 76 4.98 -61.55 -13.14
C ASN A 76 3.94 -62.67 -12.89
N GLY A 77 2.68 -62.33 -12.57
CA GLY A 77 1.58 -63.30 -12.45
C GLY A 77 1.66 -64.24 -11.24
N ASN A 78 2.75 -64.22 -10.47
CA ASN A 78 3.03 -65.15 -9.37
C ASN A 78 3.77 -64.45 -8.22
N SER A 79 3.20 -63.38 -7.65
CA SER A 79 3.88 -62.51 -6.69
C SER A 79 3.54 -62.81 -5.23
N ASN A 80 4.52 -63.35 -4.49
CA ASN A 80 4.66 -63.14 -3.05
C ASN A 80 5.16 -61.70 -2.83
N ALA A 81 4.25 -60.72 -2.87
CA ALA A 81 4.57 -59.32 -2.57
C ALA A 81 4.35 -59.01 -1.08
N GLU A 82 5.21 -58.17 -0.52
CA GLU A 82 5.04 -57.60 0.80
C GLU A 82 4.37 -56.23 0.63
N CYS A 83 3.27 -55.99 1.34
CA CYS A 83 2.48 -54.77 1.19
C CYS A 83 2.25 -54.07 2.52
N VAL A 84 2.21 -52.74 2.47
CA VAL A 84 1.97 -51.84 3.59
C VAL A 84 0.97 -50.77 3.17
N GLN A 85 0.25 -50.22 4.15
CA GLN A 85 -0.57 -49.04 3.96
C GLN A 85 0.29 -47.80 4.22
N ALA A 86 0.34 -46.89 3.25
CA ALA A 86 0.94 -45.57 3.41
C ALA A 86 -0.14 -44.57 3.82
N ASP A 87 0.17 -43.76 4.83
CA ASP A 87 -0.71 -42.69 5.30
C ASP A 87 -0.54 -41.45 4.41
N TRP A 88 -1.58 -41.10 3.66
CA TRP A 88 -1.62 -39.93 2.79
C TRP A 88 -2.59 -38.84 3.28
N VAL A 89 -3.25 -39.03 4.43
CA VAL A 89 -4.30 -38.13 4.94
C VAL A 89 -3.82 -36.68 4.95
N ASN A 90 -2.68 -36.44 5.60
CA ASN A 90 -2.15 -35.10 5.75
C ASN A 90 -1.32 -34.62 4.55
N SER A 91 -0.88 -35.53 3.68
CA SER A 91 0.04 -35.18 2.58
C SER A 91 -0.70 -34.83 1.30
N PHE A 92 -1.90 -35.39 1.08
CA PHE A 92 -2.76 -35.09 -0.06
C PHE A 92 -3.65 -33.86 0.19
N ASP A 93 -3.84 -33.47 1.46
CA ASP A 93 -4.45 -32.20 1.89
C ASP A 93 -3.55 -30.97 1.64
N ARG A 94 -2.23 -31.18 1.54
CA ARG A 94 -1.26 -30.11 1.32
C ARG A 94 -1.04 -29.88 -0.16
N ASN A 95 -1.31 -28.67 -0.62
CA ASN A 95 -0.98 -28.22 -1.96
C ASN A 95 0.54 -28.25 -2.20
N ASN A 96 0.93 -28.51 -3.45
CA ASN A 96 2.33 -28.54 -3.91
C ASN A 96 3.19 -29.57 -3.18
N ASN A 97 2.67 -30.79 -3.02
CA ASN A 97 3.33 -31.82 -2.24
C ASN A 97 3.33 -33.19 -2.92
N TRP A 98 4.37 -33.97 -2.61
CA TRP A 98 4.50 -35.35 -3.05
C TRP A 98 3.82 -36.31 -2.08
N ASN A 99 3.06 -37.24 -2.65
CA ASN A 99 2.40 -38.32 -1.94
C ASN A 99 3.03 -39.63 -2.37
N LEU A 100 3.93 -40.16 -1.53
CA LEU A 100 4.81 -41.26 -1.87
C LEU A 100 4.47 -42.52 -1.07
N CYS A 101 4.64 -43.66 -1.69
CA CYS A 101 4.82 -44.94 -1.00
C CYS A 101 6.16 -44.93 -0.24
N PRO A 102 6.29 -45.78 0.80
CA PRO A 102 7.56 -45.98 1.48
C PRO A 102 8.67 -46.39 0.50
N SER A 103 9.91 -46.01 0.80
CA SER A 103 11.06 -46.28 -0.05
C SER A 103 11.16 -47.77 -0.41
N GLY A 104 11.28 -48.07 -1.70
CA GLY A 104 11.31 -49.44 -2.25
C GLY A 104 9.94 -50.08 -2.49
N TYR A 105 8.84 -49.43 -2.09
CA TYR A 105 7.48 -49.87 -2.38
C TYR A 105 6.89 -49.11 -3.58
N TYR A 106 5.98 -49.78 -4.27
CA TYR A 106 5.31 -49.30 -5.47
C TYR A 106 3.82 -49.27 -5.22
N LEU A 107 3.14 -48.30 -5.82
CA LEU A 107 1.71 -48.11 -5.68
C LEU A 107 0.98 -49.34 -6.22
N SER A 108 0.04 -49.83 -5.43
CA SER A 108 -0.76 -51.03 -5.67
C SER A 108 -2.26 -50.76 -5.57
N GLY A 109 -2.64 -49.65 -4.94
CA GLY A 109 -4.03 -49.23 -4.80
C GLY A 109 -4.17 -47.93 -4.04
N LEU A 110 -5.38 -47.40 -4.03
CA LEU A 110 -5.73 -46.15 -3.39
C LEU A 110 -7.00 -46.35 -2.54
N TYR A 111 -7.03 -45.68 -1.39
CA TYR A 111 -8.20 -45.58 -0.53
C TYR A 111 -8.80 -44.20 -0.67
N ARG A 112 -10.12 -44.16 -0.88
CA ARG A 112 -10.88 -42.92 -0.97
C ARG A 112 -11.82 -42.77 0.23
N SER A 113 -11.84 -41.58 0.85
CA SER A 113 -12.79 -41.13 1.86
C SER A 113 -14.07 -40.53 1.23
N SER A 114 -15.03 -40.07 2.04
CA SER A 114 -16.25 -39.45 1.52
C SER A 114 -15.97 -38.05 0.95
N GLY A 115 -16.09 -37.89 -0.37
CA GLY A 115 -15.92 -36.61 -1.06
C GLY A 115 -15.40 -36.81 -2.48
N ASN A 116 -15.47 -35.78 -3.33
CA ASN A 116 -15.18 -35.90 -4.76
C ASN A 116 -13.82 -35.32 -5.18
N ASN A 117 -13.08 -34.73 -4.24
CA ASN A 117 -11.87 -33.97 -4.50
C ASN A 117 -10.61 -34.83 -4.31
N LEU A 118 -9.48 -34.38 -4.86
CA LEU A 118 -8.20 -35.09 -4.76
C LEU A 118 -7.74 -35.35 -3.33
N ASN A 119 -7.99 -34.43 -2.41
CA ASN A 119 -7.63 -34.64 -1.02
C ASN A 119 -8.36 -35.81 -0.36
N ASN A 120 -9.49 -36.28 -0.92
CA ASN A 120 -10.17 -37.45 -0.39
C ASN A 120 -9.42 -38.77 -0.64
N ILE A 121 -8.22 -38.75 -1.22
CA ILE A 121 -7.31 -39.90 -1.30
C ILE A 121 -6.46 -39.92 -0.02
N GLU A 122 -6.88 -40.70 0.95
CA GLU A 122 -6.31 -40.69 2.31
C GLU A 122 -5.18 -41.71 2.50
N HIS A 123 -5.20 -42.80 1.74
CA HIS A 123 -4.19 -43.85 1.89
C HIS A 123 -3.81 -44.48 0.56
N ALA A 124 -2.56 -44.93 0.49
CA ALA A 124 -2.07 -45.75 -0.61
C ALA A 124 -1.76 -47.17 -0.13
N TRP A 125 -2.12 -48.15 -0.95
CA TRP A 125 -1.66 -49.52 -0.78
C TRP A 125 -0.36 -49.65 -1.54
N CYS A 126 0.73 -49.92 -0.83
CA CYS A 126 2.07 -49.93 -1.39
C CYS A 126 2.68 -51.32 -1.25
N CYS A 127 3.17 -51.89 -2.35
CA CYS A 127 3.70 -53.25 -2.37
C CYS A 127 5.12 -53.28 -2.95
N LYS A 128 5.95 -54.21 -2.47
CA LYS A 128 7.27 -54.53 -3.05
C LYS A 128 7.43 -56.04 -3.21
N PRO A 129 8.33 -56.53 -4.08
CA PRO A 129 8.66 -57.94 -4.12
C PRO A 129 9.24 -58.39 -2.77
N ARG A 130 8.83 -59.56 -2.25
CA ARG A 130 9.33 -60.05 -0.96
C ARG A 130 10.84 -60.25 -1.00
N GLY A 131 11.55 -59.65 -0.05
CA GLY A 131 13.01 -59.65 0.01
C GLY A 131 13.70 -58.66 -0.96
N ALA A 132 12.94 -57.80 -1.64
CA ALA A 132 13.49 -56.63 -2.32
C ALA A 132 13.94 -55.56 -1.31
N PRO A 133 14.97 -54.77 -1.65
CA PRO A 133 15.48 -53.72 -0.78
C PRO A 133 14.47 -52.58 -0.55
N ASN A 134 14.61 -51.87 0.56
CA ASN A 134 13.81 -50.70 0.94
C ASN A 134 14.30 -49.40 0.24
N PHE A 135 14.63 -49.50 -1.04
CA PHE A 135 14.98 -48.35 -1.87
C PHE A 135 14.66 -48.62 -3.34
N ASN A 136 14.41 -47.55 -4.09
CA ASN A 136 14.16 -47.60 -5.52
C ASN A 136 15.47 -47.28 -6.28
N LYS A 137 15.88 -48.11 -7.25
CA LYS A 137 17.20 -47.99 -7.91
C LYS A 137 17.29 -46.83 -8.90
N SER A 138 16.25 -46.64 -9.72
CA SER A 138 16.17 -45.57 -10.72
C SER A 138 14.75 -45.05 -10.75
N CYS A 139 14.60 -43.75 -10.54
CA CYS A 139 13.33 -43.06 -10.58
C CYS A 139 13.41 -41.85 -11.50
N TYR A 140 12.27 -41.48 -12.06
CA TYR A 140 12.08 -40.22 -12.76
C TYR A 140 10.68 -39.70 -12.50
N ASN A 141 10.48 -38.41 -12.71
CA ASN A 141 9.16 -37.81 -12.64
C ASN A 141 8.58 -37.81 -14.06
N GLU A 142 7.44 -38.46 -14.25
CA GLU A 142 6.70 -38.43 -15.51
C GLU A 142 5.72 -37.25 -15.46
N ASP A 143 5.86 -36.31 -16.39
CA ASP A 143 4.89 -35.24 -16.60
C ASP A 143 3.58 -35.83 -17.13
N VAL A 144 2.53 -35.60 -16.36
CA VAL A 144 1.18 -36.07 -16.61
C VAL A 144 0.16 -34.95 -16.58
N TRP A 145 0.57 -33.70 -16.38
CA TRP A 145 -0.33 -32.55 -16.23
C TRP A 145 -1.28 -32.42 -17.43
N SER A 146 -0.72 -32.29 -18.63
CA SER A 146 -1.53 -32.19 -19.86
C SER A 146 -2.40 -33.42 -20.10
N LYS A 147 -1.98 -34.60 -19.61
CA LYS A 147 -2.68 -35.87 -19.78
C LYS A 147 -3.83 -36.04 -18.78
N PHE A 148 -3.85 -35.27 -17.69
CA PHE A 148 -4.92 -35.21 -16.67
C PHE A 148 -5.85 -33.99 -16.81
N ASP A 149 -5.70 -33.14 -17.84
CA ASP A 149 -6.57 -31.98 -18.13
C ASP A 149 -8.02 -32.35 -18.48
N TRP A 150 -9.06 -31.87 -17.78
CA TRP A 150 -10.49 -32.28 -17.88
C TRP A 150 -11.07 -32.64 -19.27
N ASN A 151 -10.54 -32.09 -20.38
CA ASN A 151 -10.96 -32.36 -21.76
C ASN A 151 -10.33 -33.61 -22.42
N GLN A 152 -9.34 -34.27 -21.82
CA GLN A 152 -8.72 -35.49 -22.39
C GLN A 152 -9.19 -36.76 -21.69
N GLN A 153 -9.16 -37.87 -22.42
CA GLN A 153 -9.40 -39.22 -21.88
C GLN A 153 -8.23 -40.12 -22.24
N GLY A 154 -7.92 -41.07 -21.37
CA GLY A 154 -6.92 -42.07 -21.71
C GLY A 154 -6.12 -42.61 -20.54
N MET A 155 -5.23 -43.52 -20.88
CA MET A 155 -4.29 -44.12 -19.95
C MET A 155 -3.10 -43.21 -19.76
N VAL A 156 -2.88 -42.79 -18.52
CA VAL A 156 -1.72 -42.01 -18.12
C VAL A 156 -0.78 -42.91 -17.33
N SER A 157 0.43 -43.13 -17.83
CA SER A 157 1.33 -44.16 -17.30
C SER A 157 2.78 -43.74 -17.35
N CYS A 158 3.62 -44.36 -16.51
CA CYS A 158 5.06 -44.30 -16.65
C CYS A 158 5.46 -44.81 -18.05
N THR A 159 6.05 -43.94 -18.86
CA THR A 159 6.43 -44.22 -20.26
C THR A 159 7.58 -45.21 -20.38
N ARG A 160 8.48 -45.28 -19.39
CA ARG A 160 9.62 -46.21 -19.41
C ARG A 160 9.18 -47.62 -19.03
N SER A 161 9.57 -48.60 -19.85
CA SER A 161 9.28 -50.01 -19.57
C SER A 161 9.97 -50.49 -18.29
N GLY A 162 9.25 -51.22 -17.43
CA GLY A 162 9.75 -51.70 -16.15
C GLY A 162 9.71 -50.67 -15.01
N TYR A 163 9.09 -49.51 -15.24
CA TYR A 163 8.85 -48.49 -14.23
C TYR A 163 7.39 -48.50 -13.78
N TYR A 164 7.21 -48.31 -12.48
CA TYR A 164 5.93 -48.35 -11.79
C TYR A 164 5.78 -47.12 -10.91
N ILE A 165 4.54 -46.69 -10.71
CA ILE A 165 4.23 -45.51 -9.91
C ILE A 165 4.58 -45.81 -8.46
N THR A 166 5.32 -44.91 -7.82
CA THR A 166 5.59 -44.93 -6.38
C THR A 166 4.91 -43.77 -5.67
N GLY A 167 4.40 -42.79 -6.40
CA GLY A 167 3.68 -41.67 -5.83
C GLY A 167 3.25 -40.63 -6.85
N MET A 168 2.49 -39.63 -6.38
CA MET A 168 1.86 -38.61 -7.21
C MET A 168 2.10 -37.23 -6.62
N TYR A 169 2.35 -36.25 -7.47
CA TYR A 169 2.48 -34.84 -7.08
C TYR A 169 1.18 -34.10 -7.36
N ARG A 170 0.71 -33.37 -6.36
CA ARG A 170 -0.50 -32.55 -6.43
C ARG A 170 -0.13 -31.07 -6.31
N SER A 171 -0.57 -30.25 -7.26
CA SER A 171 -0.36 -28.79 -7.25
C SER A 171 -1.44 -28.05 -6.43
N SER A 172 -1.69 -26.77 -6.70
CA SER A 172 -2.45 -25.87 -5.82
C SER A 172 -3.98 -25.97 -5.89
N CYS A 173 -4.53 -27.13 -6.27
CA CYS A 173 -5.97 -27.34 -6.40
C CYS A 173 -6.41 -28.79 -6.13
N ASP A 174 -7.73 -29.00 -6.05
CA ASP A 174 -8.39 -30.22 -5.57
C ASP A 174 -9.06 -31.08 -6.67
N TYR A 175 -8.81 -30.75 -7.94
CA TYR A 175 -9.41 -31.43 -9.11
C TYR A 175 -8.40 -32.37 -9.79
N MET A 176 -8.87 -33.31 -10.59
CA MET A 176 -8.03 -34.33 -11.22
C MET A 176 -6.86 -33.76 -12.05
N TYR A 177 -7.06 -32.65 -12.77
CA TYR A 177 -6.01 -31.97 -13.52
C TYR A 177 -4.86 -31.42 -12.67
N CYS A 178 -5.03 -31.35 -11.34
CA CYS A 178 -4.00 -30.90 -10.40
C CYS A 178 -2.96 -31.99 -10.10
N ILE A 179 -3.12 -33.20 -10.65
CA ILE A 179 -2.06 -34.20 -10.69
C ILE A 179 -1.12 -33.86 -11.85
N GLU A 180 0.06 -33.35 -11.52
CA GLU A 180 1.00 -32.87 -12.53
C GLU A 180 2.11 -33.88 -12.82
N GLU A 181 2.54 -34.67 -11.82
CA GLU A 181 3.65 -35.62 -11.98
C GLU A 181 3.39 -36.98 -11.31
N PHE A 182 3.88 -38.04 -11.94
CA PHE A 182 4.06 -39.34 -11.31
C PHE A 182 5.51 -39.59 -10.96
N LYS A 183 5.78 -40.06 -9.74
CA LYS A 183 7.08 -40.64 -9.39
C LYS A 183 7.11 -42.05 -9.94
N CYS A 184 7.92 -42.27 -10.97
CA CYS A 184 8.04 -43.56 -11.66
C CYS A 184 9.38 -44.19 -11.32
N CYS A 185 9.38 -45.39 -10.74
CA CYS A 185 10.61 -46.08 -10.34
C CYS A 185 10.70 -47.50 -10.90
N GLN A 186 11.92 -47.97 -11.17
CA GLN A 186 12.19 -49.30 -11.72
C GLN A 186 12.11 -50.39 -10.66
N LEU A 187 11.31 -51.44 -10.92
CA LEU A 187 11.15 -52.59 -10.01
C LEU A 187 12.48 -53.31 -9.72
N GLN A 188 12.73 -53.61 -8.45
CA GLN A 188 13.90 -54.34 -7.98
C GLN A 188 13.59 -55.82 -7.76
N ILE A 189 14.30 -56.70 -8.46
CA ILE A 189 14.27 -58.15 -8.25
C ILE A 189 15.56 -58.54 -7.53
N LYS A 190 15.47 -59.39 -6.51
CA LYS A 190 16.60 -59.82 -5.68
C LYS A 190 17.69 -60.49 -6.54
N GLU A 191 18.87 -59.90 -6.61
CA GLU A 191 20.13 -60.59 -6.98
C GLU A 191 21.10 -60.61 -5.79
N VAL A 192 21.76 -61.75 -5.63
CA VAL A 192 22.62 -62.10 -4.51
C VAL A 192 23.98 -61.42 -4.66
N CYS A 193 24.39 -60.62 -3.66
CA CYS A 193 25.74 -60.07 -3.57
C CYS A 193 26.52 -60.80 -2.48
N THR A 194 27.63 -61.45 -2.85
CA THR A 194 28.61 -61.98 -1.91
C THR A 194 29.79 -61.00 -1.80
N SER A 195 30.00 -60.49 -0.58
CA SER A 195 31.21 -59.87 0.01
C SER A 195 31.67 -58.44 -0.30
N VAL A 196 30.92 -57.57 -1.01
CA VAL A 196 31.23 -56.11 -1.04
C VAL A 196 30.09 -55.32 -0.40
N SER A 197 30.32 -54.78 0.81
CA SER A 197 29.40 -53.87 1.50
C SER A 197 29.56 -52.45 0.95
N CYS A 198 28.71 -52.07 0.00
CA CYS A 198 28.56 -50.70 -0.47
C CYS A 198 27.96 -49.82 0.65
N LEU A 199 28.53 -48.63 0.85
CA LEU A 199 28.13 -47.66 1.87
C LEU A 199 27.22 -46.57 1.25
N ASN A 200 26.65 -45.71 2.10
CA ASN A 200 25.83 -44.54 1.70
C ASN A 200 24.74 -44.84 0.65
N GLY A 201 24.07 -45.99 0.78
CA GLY A 201 22.99 -46.39 -0.11
C GLY A 201 23.41 -46.91 -1.50
N GLY A 202 24.72 -47.04 -1.77
CA GLY A 202 25.24 -47.62 -3.00
C GLY A 202 24.76 -49.06 -3.21
N PHE A 203 24.53 -49.44 -4.46
CA PHE A 203 24.04 -50.79 -4.81
C PHE A 203 25.11 -51.58 -5.55
N CYS A 204 25.29 -52.84 -5.17
CA CYS A 204 26.27 -53.72 -5.79
C CYS A 204 25.71 -54.29 -7.11
N LEU A 205 26.50 -54.16 -8.17
CA LEU A 205 26.29 -54.79 -9.48
C LEU A 205 27.53 -55.62 -9.81
N ASN A 206 27.39 -56.94 -9.94
CA ASN A 206 28.49 -57.83 -10.36
C ASN A 206 29.81 -57.62 -9.58
N GLY A 207 29.73 -57.36 -8.27
CA GLY A 207 30.91 -57.15 -7.42
C GLY A 207 31.48 -55.72 -7.40
N THR A 208 30.87 -54.77 -8.11
CA THR A 208 31.25 -53.33 -8.08
C THR A 208 30.11 -52.50 -7.51
N CYS A 209 30.42 -51.51 -6.65
CA CYS A 209 29.40 -50.60 -6.14
C CYS A 209 29.05 -49.52 -7.17
N SER A 210 27.77 -49.37 -7.45
CA SER A 210 27.23 -48.21 -8.14
C SER A 210 26.68 -47.24 -7.10
N CYS A 211 27.23 -46.04 -7.06
CA CYS A 211 26.91 -45.06 -6.04
C CYS A 211 25.62 -44.32 -6.33
N GLN A 212 24.91 -43.94 -5.27
CA GLN A 212 23.80 -43.00 -5.38
C GLN A 212 24.35 -41.62 -5.74
N SER A 213 23.51 -40.77 -6.33
CA SER A 213 23.83 -39.37 -6.56
C SER A 213 24.30 -38.71 -5.25
N GLY A 214 25.41 -37.96 -5.30
CA GLY A 214 26.06 -37.36 -4.13
C GLY A 214 27.22 -38.18 -3.56
N PHE A 215 27.47 -39.41 -4.04
CA PHE A 215 28.58 -40.24 -3.57
C PHE A 215 29.40 -40.84 -4.72
N THR A 216 30.68 -41.08 -4.46
CA THR A 216 31.66 -41.70 -5.37
C THR A 216 32.58 -42.66 -4.62
N GLY A 217 33.56 -43.23 -5.32
CA GLY A 217 34.49 -44.23 -4.77
C GLY A 217 34.02 -45.67 -4.95
N SER A 218 34.96 -46.62 -4.86
CA SER A 218 34.69 -48.05 -5.12
C SER A 218 33.69 -48.70 -4.16
N ARG A 219 33.44 -48.05 -3.01
CA ARG A 219 32.47 -48.49 -2.00
C ARG A 219 31.40 -47.45 -1.71
N CYS A 220 31.33 -46.36 -2.48
CA CYS A 220 30.41 -45.24 -2.25
C CYS A 220 30.62 -44.56 -0.90
N ASP A 221 31.87 -44.52 -0.47
CA ASP A 221 32.36 -44.01 0.81
C ASP A 221 32.90 -42.57 0.70
N VAL A 222 32.99 -42.03 -0.51
CA VAL A 222 33.45 -40.67 -0.76
C VAL A 222 32.26 -39.80 -1.10
N ASP A 223 32.07 -38.73 -0.35
CA ASP A 223 31.08 -37.68 -0.62
C ASP A 223 31.50 -36.84 -1.83
N ILE A 224 30.55 -36.47 -2.70
CA ILE A 224 30.80 -35.54 -3.80
C ILE A 224 30.54 -34.13 -3.28
N ASP A 225 31.55 -33.26 -3.36
CA ASP A 225 31.35 -31.85 -3.05
C ASP A 225 30.70 -31.13 -4.24
N GLU A 226 29.36 -30.99 -4.21
CA GLU A 226 28.65 -30.33 -5.31
C GLU A 226 28.90 -28.81 -5.37
N CYS A 227 29.54 -28.23 -4.34
CA CYS A 227 29.93 -26.82 -4.35
C CYS A 227 31.15 -26.53 -5.22
N GLU A 228 31.96 -27.56 -5.51
CA GLU A 228 33.16 -27.46 -6.36
C GLU A 228 32.86 -27.81 -7.84
N GLU A 229 31.61 -28.14 -8.19
CA GLU A 229 31.21 -28.40 -9.58
C GLU A 229 31.26 -27.12 -10.44
N SER A 230 31.59 -27.27 -11.74
CA SER A 230 31.66 -26.16 -12.69
C SER A 230 30.73 -26.38 -13.89
N PRO A 231 29.74 -25.50 -14.14
CA PRO A 231 29.47 -24.27 -13.39
C PRO A 231 28.86 -24.54 -12.00
N GLY A 232 29.11 -23.64 -11.04
CA GLY A 232 28.67 -23.76 -9.65
C GLY A 232 27.15 -23.97 -9.51
N ILE A 233 26.76 -24.91 -8.64
CA ILE A 233 25.38 -25.37 -8.51
C ILE A 233 24.42 -24.33 -7.91
N CYS A 234 24.92 -23.47 -7.01
CA CYS A 234 24.20 -22.36 -6.42
C CYS A 234 24.32 -21.11 -7.31
N GLN A 235 23.18 -20.60 -7.79
CA GLN A 235 23.11 -19.46 -8.69
C GLN A 235 22.97 -18.12 -7.95
N ASN A 236 23.04 -17.01 -8.68
CA ASN A 236 22.74 -15.66 -8.17
C ASN A 236 23.51 -15.26 -6.89
N ARG A 237 24.81 -15.61 -6.86
CA ARG A 237 25.74 -15.32 -5.75
C ARG A 237 25.29 -15.94 -4.42
N ALA A 238 24.51 -17.01 -4.45
CA ALA A 238 24.15 -17.77 -3.26
C ALA A 238 25.36 -18.51 -2.69
N ASN A 239 25.38 -18.69 -1.37
CA ASN A 239 26.46 -19.40 -0.70
C ASN A 239 26.17 -20.92 -0.73
N CYS A 240 27.13 -21.72 -1.18
CA CYS A 240 27.00 -23.17 -1.22
C CYS A 240 27.60 -23.78 0.05
N THR A 241 26.94 -24.78 0.60
CA THR A 241 27.48 -25.59 1.69
C THR A 241 27.29 -27.05 1.33
N ASN A 242 28.40 -27.78 1.21
CA ASN A 242 28.38 -29.21 0.98
C ASN A 242 27.86 -29.93 2.23
N THR A 243 27.06 -30.97 2.03
CA THR A 243 26.52 -31.83 3.07
C THR A 243 26.68 -33.29 2.65
N ASN A 244 26.70 -34.23 3.59
CA ASN A 244 26.96 -35.62 3.22
C ASN A 244 25.85 -36.19 2.30
N GLY A 245 26.16 -36.38 1.03
CA GLY A 245 25.30 -36.86 -0.05
C GLY A 245 24.43 -35.81 -0.74
N SER A 246 24.65 -34.52 -0.49
CA SER A 246 23.87 -33.42 -1.07
C SER A 246 24.54 -32.07 -0.80
N TYR A 247 23.99 -30.99 -1.34
CA TYR A 247 24.36 -29.61 -0.97
C TYR A 247 23.16 -28.84 -0.42
N ALA A 248 23.46 -27.71 0.21
CA ALA A 248 22.50 -26.67 0.56
C ALA A 248 22.96 -25.32 0.01
N CYS A 249 22.11 -24.66 -0.77
CA CYS A 249 22.33 -23.28 -1.17
C CYS A 249 21.63 -22.34 -0.19
N THR A 250 22.36 -21.39 0.37
CA THR A 250 21.79 -20.26 1.12
C THR A 250 21.55 -19.11 0.16
N CYS A 251 20.29 -18.91 -0.22
CA CYS A 251 19.90 -17.90 -1.20
C CYS A 251 20.05 -16.49 -0.65
N THR A 252 20.42 -15.56 -1.54
CA THR A 252 20.32 -14.12 -1.29
C THR A 252 18.84 -13.72 -1.25
N ALA A 253 18.53 -12.59 -0.61
CA ALA A 253 17.15 -12.19 -0.29
C ALA A 253 16.20 -12.04 -1.49
N ALA A 254 16.73 -11.90 -2.71
CA ALA A 254 15.97 -11.76 -3.95
C ALA A 254 15.59 -13.10 -4.60
N TYR A 255 16.15 -14.22 -4.15
CA TYR A 255 16.04 -15.50 -4.86
C TYR A 255 15.62 -16.65 -3.95
N THR A 256 15.00 -17.66 -4.55
CA THR A 256 14.51 -18.87 -3.89
C THR A 256 14.72 -20.11 -4.75
N GLY A 257 14.29 -21.27 -4.23
CA GLY A 257 14.51 -22.58 -4.83
C GLY A 257 15.82 -23.22 -4.39
N ARG A 258 15.96 -24.53 -4.63
CA ARG A 258 17.11 -25.34 -4.17
C ARG A 258 18.47 -24.78 -4.62
N ASN A 259 18.50 -24.19 -5.81
CA ASN A 259 19.71 -23.65 -6.43
C ASN A 259 19.71 -22.12 -6.47
N CYS A 260 18.74 -21.48 -5.80
CA CYS A 260 18.56 -20.03 -5.78
C CYS A 260 18.38 -19.42 -7.18
N SER A 261 17.77 -20.17 -8.10
CA SER A 261 17.57 -19.79 -9.50
C SER A 261 16.27 -19.04 -9.75
N ILE A 262 15.34 -19.04 -8.79
CA ILE A 262 14.01 -18.46 -8.93
C ILE A 262 14.02 -17.06 -8.32
N ASN A 263 13.74 -16.02 -9.12
CA ASN A 263 13.54 -14.67 -8.60
C ASN A 263 12.24 -14.62 -7.79
N ILE A 264 12.29 -14.01 -6.60
CA ILE A 264 11.11 -13.74 -5.78
C ILE A 264 10.38 -12.54 -6.38
N ASP A 265 9.10 -12.72 -6.69
CA ASP A 265 8.24 -11.63 -7.17
C ASP A 265 7.97 -10.64 -6.02
N ASP A 266 8.76 -9.58 -5.95
CA ASP A 266 8.67 -8.54 -4.93
C ASP A 266 7.42 -7.67 -5.10
N CYS A 267 6.68 -7.81 -6.20
CA CYS A 267 5.44 -7.10 -6.44
C CYS A 267 4.23 -7.69 -5.72
N LYS A 268 4.32 -8.93 -5.23
CA LYS A 268 3.21 -9.62 -4.57
C LYS A 268 3.31 -9.57 -3.05
N THR A 269 2.17 -9.40 -2.40
CA THR A 269 1.97 -9.68 -0.98
C THR A 269 1.74 -11.17 -0.76
N TYR A 270 1.68 -11.60 0.51
CA TYR A 270 1.51 -13.01 0.89
C TYR A 270 0.20 -13.63 0.38
N ASP A 271 -0.82 -12.82 0.11
CA ASP A 271 -2.11 -13.23 -0.45
C ASP A 271 -2.16 -13.18 -1.98
N GLY A 272 -1.03 -12.88 -2.64
CA GLY A 272 -0.92 -12.78 -4.09
C GLY A 272 -1.42 -11.45 -4.69
N SER A 273 -1.84 -10.48 -3.87
CA SER A 273 -2.23 -9.15 -4.36
C SER A 273 -1.04 -8.22 -4.62
N SER A 274 -1.25 -7.16 -5.41
CA SER A 274 -0.18 -6.20 -5.78
C SER A 274 0.15 -5.27 -4.62
N LYS A 275 1.44 -5.00 -4.39
CA LYS A 275 1.90 -3.98 -3.43
C LYS A 275 1.61 -2.54 -3.90
N CYS A 276 1.36 -2.32 -5.19
CA CYS A 276 1.01 -1.02 -5.74
C CYS A 276 -0.51 -0.81 -5.72
N LEU A 277 -0.94 0.27 -5.07
CA LEU A 277 -2.34 0.65 -4.92
C LEU A 277 -2.81 1.51 -6.11
N ASN A 278 -4.13 1.77 -6.17
CA ASN A 278 -4.74 2.72 -7.10
C ASN A 278 -4.35 2.49 -8.58
N ASN A 279 -4.33 1.23 -9.00
CA ASN A 279 -3.93 0.79 -10.34
C ASN A 279 -2.51 1.23 -10.75
N GLY A 280 -1.60 1.37 -9.78
CA GLY A 280 -0.17 1.51 -10.05
C GLY A 280 0.42 0.23 -10.64
N THR A 281 1.29 0.38 -11.63
CA THR A 281 2.02 -0.74 -12.24
C THR A 281 3.21 -1.09 -11.35
N CYS A 282 3.28 -2.34 -10.90
CA CYS A 282 4.43 -2.78 -10.12
C CYS A 282 5.58 -3.24 -11.02
N ILE A 283 6.79 -2.80 -10.69
CA ILE A 283 8.02 -3.16 -11.36
C ILE A 283 8.88 -3.92 -10.34
N ASP A 284 9.07 -5.21 -10.62
CA ASP A 284 9.91 -6.13 -9.85
C ASP A 284 11.39 -5.75 -9.98
N GLY A 285 12.15 -6.00 -8.93
CA GLY A 285 13.58 -5.69 -8.85
C GLY A 285 14.29 -6.62 -7.87
N GLU A 286 15.62 -6.53 -7.80
CA GLU A 286 16.39 -7.44 -6.94
C GLU A 286 16.17 -7.14 -5.45
N ALA A 287 15.36 -7.96 -4.78
CA ALA A 287 14.94 -7.81 -3.36
C ALA A 287 14.20 -6.50 -3.06
N LYS A 288 13.59 -5.89 -4.08
CA LYS A 288 12.87 -4.63 -3.97
C LYS A 288 11.88 -4.48 -5.12
N PHE A 289 10.85 -3.69 -4.89
CA PHE A 289 9.91 -3.30 -5.94
C PHE A 289 9.83 -1.78 -6.07
N SER A 290 9.31 -1.31 -7.20
CA SER A 290 8.90 0.08 -7.40
C SER A 290 7.54 0.16 -8.06
N CYS A 291 6.77 1.21 -7.75
CA CYS A 291 5.46 1.44 -8.33
C CYS A 291 5.49 2.61 -9.32
N GLU A 292 5.02 2.37 -10.53
CA GLU A 292 4.68 3.40 -11.48
C GLU A 292 3.23 3.82 -11.26
N CYS A 293 3.04 4.98 -10.63
CA CYS A 293 1.73 5.52 -10.30
C CYS A 293 1.08 6.21 -11.49
N GLN A 294 -0.25 6.09 -11.57
CA GLN A 294 -1.10 6.92 -12.44
C GLN A 294 -0.94 8.41 -12.07
N ASP A 295 -1.22 9.32 -13.02
CA ASP A 295 -0.93 10.76 -12.90
C ASP A 295 -1.49 11.45 -11.64
N THR A 296 -2.58 10.93 -11.07
CA THR A 296 -3.24 11.46 -9.86
C THR A 296 -2.81 10.79 -8.56
N TYR A 297 -1.82 9.89 -8.60
CA TYR A 297 -1.34 9.19 -7.43
C TYR A 297 0.18 9.26 -7.29
N PHE A 298 0.65 9.24 -6.05
CA PHE A 298 2.07 9.22 -5.72
C PHE A 298 2.29 8.52 -4.37
N GLY A 299 3.54 8.42 -3.95
CA GLY A 299 3.94 7.63 -2.78
C GLY A 299 4.66 6.35 -3.19
N LYS A 300 5.17 5.61 -2.21
CA LYS A 300 5.97 4.40 -2.48
C LYS A 300 5.12 3.32 -3.16
N ASN A 301 3.85 3.25 -2.73
CA ASN A 301 2.89 2.25 -3.16
C ASN A 301 1.71 2.91 -3.91
N CYS A 302 1.86 4.14 -4.41
CA CYS A 302 0.79 4.93 -5.03
C CYS A 302 -0.42 5.18 -4.10
N GLU A 303 -0.16 5.24 -2.78
CA GLU A 303 -1.19 5.35 -1.75
C GLU A 303 -1.75 6.77 -1.60
N LYS A 304 -1.04 7.80 -2.09
CA LYS A 304 -1.40 9.21 -1.92
C LYS A 304 -2.06 9.73 -3.18
N ASN A 305 -3.19 10.41 -3.03
CA ASN A 305 -3.90 11.09 -4.11
C ASN A 305 -3.38 12.53 -4.25
N GLY A 306 -2.90 12.91 -5.44
CA GLY A 306 -2.34 14.23 -5.75
C GLY A 306 -1.33 14.19 -6.91
N SER A 307 -0.77 15.35 -7.24
CA SER A 307 0.21 15.53 -8.31
C SER A 307 1.59 15.03 -7.90
N LYS A 308 2.09 14.00 -8.61
CA LYS A 308 3.47 13.51 -8.50
C LYS A 308 4.50 14.63 -8.76
N ASP A 309 4.24 15.50 -9.73
CA ASP A 309 5.16 16.59 -10.08
C ASP A 309 5.28 17.63 -8.96
N LEU A 310 4.17 18.00 -8.32
CA LEU A 310 4.21 18.88 -7.14
C LEU A 310 4.96 18.24 -5.98
N PHE A 311 4.80 16.93 -5.78
CA PHE A 311 5.58 16.20 -4.77
C PHE A 311 7.08 16.21 -5.09
N LEU A 312 7.48 15.93 -6.33
CA LEU A 312 8.90 15.95 -6.72
C LEU A 312 9.50 17.36 -6.60
N LEU A 313 8.76 18.39 -7.00
CA LEU A 313 9.18 19.78 -6.83
C LEU A 313 9.31 20.17 -5.35
N SER A 314 8.46 19.64 -4.47
CA SER A 314 8.53 19.94 -3.03
C SER A 314 9.77 19.33 -2.37
N GLN A 315 10.35 18.27 -2.93
CA GLN A 315 11.62 17.69 -2.48
C GLN A 315 12.86 18.42 -3.03
N LYS A 316 12.73 19.14 -4.13
CA LYS A 316 13.86 19.82 -4.78
C LYS A 316 14.43 20.96 -3.92
N GLU A 317 15.74 21.16 -4.01
CA GLU A 317 16.41 22.34 -3.45
C GLU A 317 16.18 23.57 -4.35
N VAL A 318 15.84 24.69 -3.72
CA VAL A 318 15.57 25.95 -4.42
C VAL A 318 16.71 26.93 -4.13
N ASN A 319 17.29 27.48 -5.20
CA ASN A 319 18.39 28.43 -5.14
C ASN A 319 18.25 29.51 -6.22
N ILE A 320 19.16 30.48 -6.24
CA ILE A 320 19.06 31.66 -7.11
C ILE A 320 19.06 31.32 -8.62
N SER A 321 19.66 30.20 -9.01
CA SER A 321 19.77 29.79 -10.42
C SER A 321 18.47 29.17 -10.93
N ASN A 322 17.75 28.45 -10.08
CA ASN A 322 16.59 27.66 -10.47
C ASN A 322 15.23 28.22 -9.99
N VAL A 323 15.23 29.20 -9.07
CA VAL A 323 14.00 29.72 -8.43
C VAL A 323 12.97 30.22 -9.45
N VAL A 324 13.39 30.88 -10.53
CA VAL A 324 12.49 31.42 -11.56
C VAL A 324 11.76 30.28 -12.27
N ASN A 325 12.48 29.24 -12.68
CA ASN A 325 11.91 28.10 -13.37
C ASN A 325 10.98 27.29 -12.45
N ILE A 326 11.40 27.05 -11.19
CA ILE A 326 10.57 26.34 -10.21
C ILE A 326 9.28 27.12 -9.93
N THR A 327 9.35 28.45 -9.83
CA THR A 327 8.15 29.29 -9.63
C THR A 327 7.19 29.20 -10.82
N LYS A 328 7.71 29.17 -12.05
CA LYS A 328 6.88 28.98 -13.26
C LYS A 328 6.20 27.60 -13.29
N GLU A 329 6.92 26.55 -12.93
CA GLU A 329 6.37 25.19 -12.89
C GLU A 329 5.30 25.03 -11.81
N VAL A 330 5.52 25.51 -10.58
CA VAL A 330 4.50 25.43 -9.52
C VAL A 330 3.24 26.24 -9.88
N LYS A 331 3.41 27.41 -10.53
CA LYS A 331 2.27 28.17 -11.07
C LYS A 331 1.49 27.34 -12.06
N LYS A 332 2.15 26.71 -13.04
CA LYS A 332 1.51 25.88 -14.07
C LYS A 332 0.74 24.72 -13.44
N LEU A 333 1.35 24.01 -12.49
CA LEU A 333 0.73 22.87 -11.80
C LEU A 333 -0.38 23.27 -10.84
N SER A 334 -0.36 24.50 -10.31
CA SER A 334 -1.42 25.00 -9.42
C SER A 334 -2.71 25.38 -10.14
N VAL A 335 -2.72 25.50 -11.47
CA VAL A 335 -3.89 25.97 -12.23
C VAL A 335 -5.08 25.04 -12.01
N LYS A 336 -6.25 25.62 -11.74
CA LYS A 336 -7.49 24.88 -11.55
C LYS A 336 -7.82 24.03 -12.78
N ASN A 337 -7.80 22.70 -12.62
CA ASN A 337 -8.21 21.74 -13.62
C ASN A 337 -9.44 20.94 -13.10
N PRO A 338 -10.60 21.00 -13.76
CA PRO A 338 -11.80 20.26 -13.33
C PRO A 338 -11.61 18.74 -13.31
N SER A 339 -10.80 18.19 -14.24
CA SER A 339 -10.53 16.75 -14.32
C SER A 339 -9.53 16.29 -13.27
N HIS A 340 -8.65 17.20 -12.83
CA HIS A 340 -7.60 16.94 -11.84
C HIS A 340 -7.53 18.09 -10.83
N PRO A 341 -8.51 18.22 -9.93
CA PRO A 341 -8.47 19.26 -8.91
C PRO A 341 -7.33 19.01 -7.92
N LEU A 342 -6.74 20.09 -7.39
CA LEU A 342 -5.69 19.98 -6.37
C LEU A 342 -6.23 19.26 -5.13
N GLN A 343 -5.46 18.27 -4.68
CA GLN A 343 -5.75 17.47 -3.50
C GLN A 343 -5.09 18.04 -2.25
N ALA A 344 -5.47 17.53 -1.07
CA ALA A 344 -4.88 17.99 0.19
C ALA A 344 -3.33 17.91 0.22
N PRO A 345 -2.69 16.83 -0.27
CA PRO A 345 -1.23 16.78 -0.32
C PRO A 345 -0.62 17.80 -1.28
N ASP A 346 -1.32 18.18 -2.35
CA ASP A 346 -0.86 19.20 -3.30
C ASP A 346 -0.79 20.58 -2.63
N VAL A 347 -1.78 20.92 -1.81
CA VAL A 347 -1.78 22.16 -1.02
C VAL A 347 -0.58 22.18 -0.07
N SER A 348 -0.30 21.08 0.61
CA SER A 348 0.87 20.94 1.50
C SER A 348 2.21 21.01 0.74
N ASN A 349 2.29 20.40 -0.44
CA ASN A 349 3.47 20.47 -1.32
C ASN A 349 3.70 21.89 -1.81
N ILE A 350 2.67 22.59 -2.29
CA ILE A 350 2.75 23.98 -2.73
C ILE A 350 3.17 24.89 -1.57
N ALA A 351 2.63 24.70 -0.37
CA ALA A 351 3.05 25.44 0.83
C ALA A 351 4.57 25.29 1.08
N THR A 352 5.08 24.07 0.94
CA THR A 352 6.51 23.76 1.11
C THR A 352 7.36 24.42 0.02
N ILE A 353 6.93 24.34 -1.24
CA ILE A 353 7.62 24.95 -2.38
C ILE A 353 7.66 26.47 -2.21
N LEU A 354 6.54 27.11 -1.87
CA LEU A 354 6.47 28.55 -1.65
C LEU A 354 7.40 29.01 -0.53
N GLN A 355 7.47 28.29 0.59
CA GLN A 355 8.41 28.62 1.66
C GLN A 355 9.88 28.56 1.19
N LYS A 356 10.25 27.54 0.40
CA LYS A 356 11.59 27.42 -0.18
C LYS A 356 11.89 28.53 -1.20
N ILE A 357 10.92 28.87 -2.06
CA ILE A 357 11.03 29.98 -3.03
C ILE A 357 11.25 31.31 -2.31
N VAL A 358 10.44 31.61 -1.30
CA VAL A 358 10.49 32.88 -0.56
C VAL A 358 11.75 33.03 0.28
N ALA A 359 12.36 31.91 0.69
CA ALA A 359 13.68 31.93 1.33
C ALA A 359 14.77 32.46 0.38
N VAL A 360 14.61 32.29 -0.95
CA VAL A 360 15.45 32.94 -1.96
C VAL A 360 14.98 34.39 -2.13
N LYS A 361 15.50 35.27 -1.28
CA LYS A 361 15.14 36.70 -1.25
C LYS A 361 15.47 37.44 -2.56
N GLN A 362 16.46 36.93 -3.31
CA GLN A 362 16.85 37.47 -4.61
C GLN A 362 15.83 37.11 -5.69
N LYS A 363 15.69 37.96 -6.72
CA LYS A 363 14.71 37.81 -7.81
C LYS A 363 13.23 37.91 -7.39
N ALA A 364 12.93 38.36 -6.17
CA ALA A 364 11.55 38.52 -5.68
C ALA A 364 10.63 39.28 -6.65
N ASN A 365 11.11 40.37 -7.25
CA ASN A 365 10.35 41.13 -8.25
C ASN A 365 10.05 40.34 -9.53
N GLU A 366 11.01 39.56 -10.02
CA GLU A 366 10.89 38.75 -11.24
C GLU A 366 9.85 37.64 -11.10
N ILE A 367 9.77 37.02 -9.92
CA ILE A 367 8.86 35.90 -9.63
C ILE A 367 7.50 36.34 -9.07
N SER A 368 7.28 37.65 -8.92
CA SER A 368 6.15 38.20 -8.15
C SER A 368 4.78 37.84 -8.73
N ASP A 369 4.62 37.91 -10.05
CA ASP A 369 3.37 37.57 -10.70
C ASP A 369 3.04 36.08 -10.62
N ASP A 370 4.07 35.23 -10.68
CA ASP A 370 3.93 33.78 -10.63
C ASP A 370 3.58 33.29 -9.22
N ILE A 371 4.21 33.85 -8.17
CA ILE A 371 3.82 33.58 -6.77
C ILE A 371 2.38 34.03 -6.52
N CYS A 372 2.04 35.25 -6.93
CA CYS A 372 0.69 35.78 -6.71
C CYS A 372 -0.38 34.97 -7.47
N ALA A 373 -0.06 34.46 -8.66
CA ALA A 373 -0.96 33.56 -9.40
C ALA A 373 -1.10 32.20 -8.72
N THR A 374 0.01 31.63 -8.23
CA THR A 374 0.02 30.34 -7.52
C THR A 374 -0.88 30.40 -6.27
N ILE A 375 -0.74 31.45 -5.47
CA ILE A 375 -1.56 31.66 -4.27
C ILE A 375 -3.03 31.88 -4.64
N ASP A 376 -3.32 32.67 -5.68
CA ASP A 376 -4.69 32.86 -6.17
C ASP A 376 -5.36 31.52 -6.54
N ASN A 377 -4.61 30.62 -7.17
CA ASN A 377 -5.12 29.30 -7.54
C ASN A 377 -5.39 28.42 -6.31
N VAL A 378 -4.45 28.36 -5.36
CA VAL A 378 -4.57 27.52 -4.15
C VAL A 378 -5.69 27.98 -3.22
N LEU A 379 -6.00 29.28 -3.21
CA LEU A 379 -7.14 29.79 -2.45
C LEU A 379 -8.49 29.23 -2.94
N ASP A 380 -8.61 28.76 -4.19
CA ASP A 380 -9.86 28.20 -4.76
C ASP A 380 -9.97 26.66 -4.67
N VAL A 381 -9.13 26.01 -3.87
CA VAL A 381 -9.21 24.57 -3.61
C VAL A 381 -10.47 24.21 -2.82
N SER A 382 -10.96 22.97 -2.96
CA SER A 382 -12.14 22.49 -2.25
C SER A 382 -11.95 22.58 -0.73
N GLU A 383 -13.04 22.85 -0.01
CA GLU A 383 -12.98 23.06 1.45
C GLU A 383 -12.43 21.83 2.18
N GLU A 384 -12.81 20.64 1.70
CA GLU A 384 -12.35 19.36 2.25
C GLU A 384 -10.83 19.22 2.14
N ASN A 385 -10.27 19.48 0.96
CA ASN A 385 -8.83 19.34 0.73
C ASN A 385 -8.03 20.40 1.49
N VAL A 386 -8.55 21.63 1.60
CA VAL A 386 -7.92 22.66 2.44
C VAL A 386 -7.94 22.21 3.91
N PHE A 387 -9.08 21.76 4.41
CA PHE A 387 -9.23 21.30 5.78
C PHE A 387 -8.28 20.16 6.14
N GLN A 388 -8.20 19.13 5.30
CA GLN A 388 -7.28 18.01 5.50
C GLN A 388 -5.82 18.48 5.49
N SER A 389 -5.42 19.30 4.50
CA SER A 389 -4.04 19.82 4.41
C SER A 389 -3.66 20.73 5.59
N GLN A 390 -4.65 21.42 6.18
CA GLN A 390 -4.47 22.28 7.34
C GLN A 390 -4.27 21.46 8.62
N GLN A 391 -5.03 20.37 8.81
CA GLN A 391 -4.82 19.47 9.94
C GLN A 391 -3.48 18.74 9.85
N ASP A 392 -3.10 18.29 8.65
CA ASP A 392 -1.91 17.44 8.49
C ASP A 392 -0.62 18.23 8.60
N THR A 393 -0.54 19.43 8.01
CA THR A 393 0.73 20.18 7.92
C THR A 393 0.60 21.70 8.13
N ASN A 394 -0.53 22.18 8.66
CA ASN A 394 -0.79 23.61 8.87
C ASN A 394 -0.65 24.44 7.56
N SER A 395 -1.09 23.84 6.44
CA SER A 395 -0.81 24.35 5.09
C SER A 395 -1.33 25.77 4.85
N SER A 396 -2.54 26.10 5.30
CA SER A 396 -3.13 27.43 5.11
C SER A 396 -2.30 28.51 5.81
N SER A 397 -1.90 28.26 7.07
CA SER A 397 -1.01 29.17 7.81
C SER A 397 0.34 29.36 7.12
N ARG A 398 0.92 28.27 6.61
CA ARG A 398 2.22 28.30 5.92
C ARG A 398 2.16 29.08 4.60
N ILE A 399 1.08 28.92 3.84
CA ILE A 399 0.87 29.63 2.57
C ILE A 399 0.71 31.13 2.81
N VAL A 400 -0.11 31.54 3.78
CA VAL A 400 -0.26 32.97 4.06
C VAL A 400 1.00 33.56 4.67
N LYS A 401 1.70 32.81 5.53
CA LYS A 401 3.01 33.24 6.02
C LYS A 401 3.99 33.43 4.87
N ALA A 402 4.03 32.51 3.91
CA ALA A 402 4.88 32.64 2.73
C ALA A 402 4.51 33.86 1.89
N LEU A 403 3.23 34.20 1.74
CA LEU A 403 2.80 35.44 1.09
C LEU A 403 3.34 36.67 1.83
N ASN A 404 3.17 36.72 3.15
CA ASN A 404 3.65 37.85 3.96
C ASN A 404 5.17 38.00 3.85
N ASP A 405 5.91 36.90 4.09
CA ASP A 405 7.37 36.87 3.98
C ASP A 405 7.83 37.29 2.56
N PHE A 406 7.10 36.87 1.51
CA PHE A 406 7.40 37.26 0.13
C PHE A 406 7.26 38.76 -0.08
N LEU A 407 6.13 39.35 0.35
CA LEU A 407 5.87 40.78 0.21
C LEU A 407 6.93 41.63 0.93
N GLU A 408 7.48 41.12 2.04
CA GLU A 408 8.58 41.78 2.75
C GLU A 408 9.91 41.78 1.96
N THR A 409 10.10 40.88 1.00
CA THR A 409 11.32 40.81 0.16
C THR A 409 11.26 41.69 -1.09
N LEU A 410 10.06 42.11 -1.53
CA LEU A 410 9.89 42.89 -2.75
C LEU A 410 10.63 44.24 -2.70
N VAL A 411 11.18 44.66 -3.82
CA VAL A 411 11.65 46.04 -4.01
C VAL A 411 10.50 46.84 -4.62
N ILE A 412 10.01 47.84 -3.89
CA ILE A 412 8.96 48.75 -4.35
C ILE A 412 9.60 49.98 -5.00
N GLY A 413 9.03 50.41 -6.13
CA GLY A 413 9.54 51.56 -6.89
C GLY A 413 9.31 52.90 -6.20
N SER A 414 9.61 54.00 -6.90
CA SER A 414 9.52 55.38 -6.37
C SER A 414 8.12 55.78 -5.86
N SER A 415 7.06 55.13 -6.35
CA SER A 415 5.68 55.32 -5.84
C SER A 415 5.49 54.84 -4.40
N GLY A 416 6.39 53.99 -3.89
CA GLY A 416 6.27 53.38 -2.56
C GLY A 416 5.04 52.48 -2.41
N ASN A 417 4.38 52.09 -3.51
CA ASN A 417 3.15 51.31 -3.48
C ASN A 417 3.22 50.12 -4.45
N PHE A 418 2.85 48.95 -3.98
CA PHE A 418 2.71 47.72 -4.76
C PHE A 418 1.34 47.10 -4.51
N GLN A 419 0.58 46.87 -5.57
CA GLN A 419 -0.79 46.37 -5.48
C GLN A 419 -0.99 45.22 -6.46
N LYS A 420 -1.72 44.19 -6.02
CA LYS A 420 -2.24 43.15 -6.91
C LYS A 420 -3.67 42.86 -6.55
N VAL A 421 -4.52 42.85 -7.58
CA VAL A 421 -5.92 42.46 -7.50
C VAL A 421 -6.04 41.09 -8.16
N LYS A 422 -6.49 40.09 -7.41
CA LYS A 422 -6.65 38.71 -7.87
C LYS A 422 -8.09 38.24 -7.68
N ARG A 423 -8.41 37.04 -8.17
CA ARG A 423 -9.77 36.51 -8.12
C ARG A 423 -10.20 36.23 -6.69
N ASN A 424 -9.31 35.66 -5.89
CA ASN A 424 -9.60 35.16 -4.55
C ASN A 424 -9.03 36.02 -3.43
N TYR A 425 -8.18 37.00 -3.74
CA TYR A 425 -7.66 37.97 -2.78
C TYR A 425 -7.22 39.27 -3.45
N ASP A 426 -7.12 40.34 -2.67
CA ASP A 426 -6.48 41.61 -3.06
C ASP A 426 -5.34 41.92 -2.09
N LEU A 427 -4.26 42.50 -2.57
CA LEU A 427 -3.13 42.88 -1.74
C LEU A 427 -2.68 44.32 -2.03
N ASN A 428 -2.24 45.01 -0.98
CA ASN A 428 -1.58 46.29 -1.05
C ASN A 428 -0.35 46.29 -0.12
N LEU A 429 0.78 46.77 -0.62
CA LEU A 429 2.02 46.96 0.11
C LEU A 429 2.44 48.43 -0.06
N GLN A 430 2.51 49.15 1.05
CA GLN A 430 2.80 50.58 1.08
C GLN A 430 4.01 50.90 1.96
N ALA A 431 4.91 51.73 1.44
CA ALA A 431 5.98 52.36 2.21
C ALA A 431 5.41 53.53 3.01
N VAL A 432 5.69 53.55 4.31
CA VAL A 432 5.28 54.63 5.22
C VAL A 432 6.50 55.12 6.01
N GLN A 433 6.53 56.42 6.29
CA GLN A 433 7.52 57.01 7.18
C GLN A 433 6.94 57.10 8.59
N PRO A 434 7.55 56.47 9.61
CA PRO A 434 7.03 56.48 10.98
C PRO A 434 6.76 57.89 11.54
N GLN A 435 7.64 58.85 11.24
CA GLN A 435 7.57 60.22 11.76
C GLN A 435 6.34 61.00 11.27
N ASN A 436 5.88 60.71 10.05
CA ASN A 436 4.76 61.42 9.41
C ASN A 436 3.52 60.54 9.30
N PHE A 437 3.43 59.47 10.09
CA PHE A 437 2.35 58.52 10.01
C PHE A 437 1.10 59.06 10.71
N SER A 438 0.09 59.43 9.93
CA SER A 438 -1.21 59.94 10.40
C SER A 438 -2.26 58.84 10.61
N GLY A 439 -1.88 57.56 10.48
CA GLY A 439 -2.80 56.44 10.41
C GLY A 439 -2.99 55.97 8.98
N LEU A 440 -3.50 54.76 8.80
CA LEU A 440 -3.71 54.19 7.47
C LEU A 440 -4.90 53.25 7.44
N THR A 441 -5.85 53.53 6.55
CA THR A 441 -7.06 52.71 6.36
C THR A 441 -7.00 52.03 5.00
N PHE A 442 -7.21 50.71 4.99
CA PHE A 442 -7.36 49.91 3.80
C PHE A 442 -8.79 49.39 3.69
N SER A 443 -9.42 49.62 2.54
CA SER A 443 -10.81 49.23 2.27
C SER A 443 -10.87 48.28 1.08
N GLY A 444 -11.42 47.09 1.30
CA GLY A 444 -11.56 46.04 0.30
C GLY A 444 -12.96 46.01 -0.31
N ILE A 445 -13.09 46.34 -1.59
CA ILE A 445 -14.37 46.31 -2.30
C ILE A 445 -14.70 44.88 -2.77
N VAL A 446 -15.79 44.30 -2.27
CA VAL A 446 -16.34 43.01 -2.75
C VAL A 446 -17.56 43.29 -3.64
N ARG A 447 -17.39 43.34 -4.97
CA ARG A 447 -18.55 43.46 -5.89
C ARG A 447 -19.10 42.09 -6.28
N ASN A 448 -20.41 41.90 -6.06
CA ASN A 448 -21.21 40.85 -6.69
C ASN A 448 -21.52 41.25 -8.14
N SER A 449 -20.88 40.63 -9.13
CA SER A 449 -21.45 40.27 -10.46
C SER A 449 -20.43 40.27 -11.62
N ARG A 450 -20.72 39.41 -12.61
CA ARG A 450 -19.96 39.02 -13.79
C ARG A 450 -19.69 40.12 -14.84
N ARG A 451 -19.56 41.40 -14.47
CA ARG A 451 -19.35 42.50 -15.43
C ARG A 451 -18.18 43.38 -15.03
N SER A 452 -17.07 43.17 -15.75
CA SER A 452 -15.86 44.02 -15.87
C SER A 452 -14.70 43.70 -14.92
N PRO A 453 -13.45 43.59 -15.42
CA PRO A 453 -12.26 43.55 -14.59
C PRO A 453 -12.05 44.90 -13.88
N LEU A 454 -11.58 44.86 -12.63
CA LEU A 454 -11.22 46.05 -11.84
C LEU A 454 -10.18 46.90 -12.58
N ARG A 455 -10.41 48.22 -12.66
CA ARG A 455 -9.39 49.18 -13.09
C ARG A 455 -8.48 49.50 -11.92
N ILE A 456 -7.19 49.70 -12.19
CA ILE A 456 -6.14 50.07 -11.21
C ILE A 456 -6.50 51.35 -10.41
N ASN A 457 -7.41 52.18 -10.93
CA ASN A 457 -7.80 53.47 -10.35
C ASN A 457 -9.07 53.44 -9.47
N ASP A 458 -9.68 52.28 -9.22
CA ASP A 458 -10.66 52.17 -8.13
C ASP A 458 -9.85 52.18 -6.82
N SER A 459 -9.65 53.40 -6.29
CA SER A 459 -8.77 53.75 -5.18
C SER A 459 -8.92 52.81 -3.98
N LEU A 460 -7.90 51.96 -3.73
CA LEU A 460 -7.75 51.17 -2.50
C LEU A 460 -7.40 52.01 -1.27
N THR A 461 -7.46 53.34 -1.38
CA THR A 461 -7.02 54.28 -0.36
C THR A 461 -7.95 55.48 -0.39
N GLU A 462 -8.90 55.53 0.55
CA GLU A 462 -9.36 56.81 1.07
C GLU A 462 -8.56 57.09 2.33
N PHE A 463 -7.75 58.14 2.29
CA PHE A 463 -7.15 58.74 3.46
C PHE A 463 -8.26 59.51 4.18
N ASN A 464 -9.08 58.79 4.93
CA ASN A 464 -10.15 59.37 5.73
C ASN A 464 -10.06 58.83 7.16
N ASP A 465 -10.13 59.76 8.12
CA ASP A 465 -9.82 59.60 9.55
C ASP A 465 -10.68 58.57 10.31
N SER A 466 -11.55 57.81 9.63
CA SER A 466 -12.41 56.86 10.29
C SER A 466 -12.86 55.68 9.41
N VAL A 467 -12.77 54.48 10.00
CA VAL A 467 -13.44 53.26 9.54
C VAL A 467 -14.95 53.47 9.29
N GLU A 468 -15.52 54.50 9.90
CA GLU A 468 -16.94 54.86 9.79
C GLU A 468 -17.32 55.36 8.40
N GLN A 469 -16.39 55.94 7.63
CA GLN A 469 -16.65 56.48 6.29
C GLN A 469 -16.48 55.45 5.17
N ALA A 470 -15.70 54.37 5.39
CA ALA A 470 -15.60 53.29 4.41
C ALA A 470 -16.98 52.65 4.17
N SER A 471 -17.33 52.24 2.95
CA SER A 471 -18.59 51.53 2.66
C SER A 471 -18.42 50.02 2.54
N SER A 472 -17.20 49.52 2.74
CA SER A 472 -16.81 48.12 2.55
C SER A 472 -16.03 47.58 3.75
N SER A 473 -15.63 46.31 3.68
CA SER A 473 -14.77 45.71 4.71
C SER A 473 -13.43 46.44 4.74
N SER A 474 -13.03 46.94 5.90
CA SER A 474 -11.87 47.80 6.06
C SER A 474 -11.12 47.54 7.35
N ILE A 475 -9.83 47.85 7.33
CA ILE A 475 -8.92 47.80 8.47
C ILE A 475 -8.20 49.13 8.57
N SER A 476 -8.17 49.71 9.76
CA SER A 476 -7.53 50.98 10.03
C SER A 476 -6.50 50.84 11.14
N ILE A 477 -5.28 51.21 10.79
CA ILE A 477 -4.13 51.22 11.67
C ILE A 477 -4.03 52.62 12.30
N PRO A 478 -3.99 52.73 13.64
CA PRO A 478 -3.96 54.01 14.32
C PRO A 478 -2.60 54.71 14.17
N ARG A 479 -2.61 56.04 14.15
CA ARG A 479 -1.40 56.88 14.08
C ARG A 479 -0.36 56.58 15.17
N THR A 480 -0.79 56.09 16.34
CA THR A 480 0.13 55.80 17.47
C THR A 480 0.87 54.47 17.35
N ILE A 481 0.63 53.67 16.30
CA ILE A 481 1.22 52.33 16.17
C ILE A 481 2.76 52.31 16.21
N PHE A 482 3.40 53.37 15.70
CA PHE A 482 4.88 53.51 15.72
C PHE A 482 5.42 54.14 17.00
N ASN A 483 4.56 54.76 17.82
CA ASN A 483 4.94 55.37 19.09
C ASN A 483 4.93 54.35 20.24
N GLU A 484 4.01 53.39 20.17
CA GLU A 484 3.83 52.33 21.17
C GLU A 484 4.67 51.08 20.86
N SER A 485 5.29 51.02 19.68
CA SER A 485 6.30 50.02 19.32
C SER A 485 7.70 50.61 19.53
N THR A 486 8.69 49.78 19.84
CA THR A 486 10.09 50.17 20.14
C THR A 486 10.87 50.82 18.97
N ILE A 487 10.19 51.34 17.95
CA ILE A 487 10.72 51.85 16.67
C ILE A 487 10.57 53.38 16.54
N THR A 488 10.46 54.09 17.67
CA THR A 488 10.27 55.56 17.69
C THR A 488 11.38 56.37 16.99
N ASN A 489 12.57 55.82 16.76
CA ASN A 489 13.74 56.55 16.21
C ASN A 489 14.28 56.02 14.86
N SER A 490 13.53 55.20 14.12
CA SER A 490 13.98 54.71 12.80
C SER A 490 13.73 55.73 11.69
N SER A 491 14.79 56.26 11.07
CA SER A 491 14.72 57.01 9.79
C SER A 491 14.41 56.12 8.58
N ARG A 492 14.36 54.79 8.76
CA ARG A 492 13.98 53.85 7.70
C ARG A 492 12.47 53.83 7.50
N GLN A 493 12.07 53.89 6.23
CA GLN A 493 10.72 53.58 5.78
C GLN A 493 10.28 52.21 6.28
N GLN A 494 9.10 52.17 6.88
CA GLN A 494 8.42 50.93 7.25
C GLN A 494 7.51 50.48 6.11
N ARG A 495 7.18 49.19 6.09
CA ARG A 495 6.31 48.61 5.07
C ARG A 495 5.06 48.09 5.73
N VAL A 496 3.92 48.62 5.33
CA VAL A 496 2.60 48.17 5.75
C VAL A 496 2.03 47.30 4.64
N ILE A 497 1.56 46.11 5.00
CA ILE A 497 0.96 45.15 4.09
C ILE A 497 -0.50 44.98 4.48
N PHE A 498 -1.39 45.06 3.50
CA PHE A 498 -2.78 44.70 3.63
C PHE A 498 -3.14 43.59 2.65
N VAL A 499 -3.94 42.63 3.13
CA VAL A 499 -4.46 41.56 2.27
C VAL A 499 -5.95 41.34 2.58
N LEU A 500 -6.78 41.32 1.55
CA LEU A 500 -8.19 40.96 1.64
C LEU A 500 -8.41 39.61 0.97
N TYR A 501 -8.74 38.56 1.71
CA TYR A 501 -9.12 37.26 1.15
C TYR A 501 -10.63 37.20 0.95
N LYS A 502 -11.03 37.04 -0.31
CA LYS A 502 -12.41 36.88 -0.75
C LYS A 502 -12.91 35.45 -0.51
N LYS A 503 -12.01 34.46 -0.65
CA LYS A 503 -12.32 33.03 -0.49
C LYS A 503 -12.04 32.56 0.94
N THR A 504 -13.05 32.64 1.79
CA THR A 504 -12.94 32.40 3.25
C THR A 504 -12.87 30.93 3.63
N SER A 505 -13.30 30.04 2.73
CA SER A 505 -13.21 28.59 2.91
C SER A 505 -11.78 28.09 3.17
N PHE A 506 -10.78 28.88 2.75
CA PHE A 506 -9.37 28.56 2.95
C PHE A 506 -8.93 28.57 4.44
N PHE A 507 -9.71 29.23 5.31
CA PHE A 507 -9.42 29.40 6.73
C PHE A 507 -10.37 28.61 7.64
N LYS A 508 -11.02 27.57 7.12
CA LYS A 508 -11.90 26.71 7.93
C LYS A 508 -11.09 25.74 8.79
N VAL A 509 -11.44 25.66 10.08
CA VAL A 509 -10.90 24.67 11.03
C VAL A 509 -12.09 24.08 11.78
N SER A 510 -12.20 22.76 11.81
CA SER A 510 -13.20 22.09 12.65
C SER A 510 -12.72 22.06 14.10
N LEU A 511 -13.55 22.54 15.02
CA LEU A 511 -13.40 22.21 16.44
C LEU A 511 -13.69 20.71 16.57
N LYS A 512 -12.73 19.94 17.09
CA LYS A 512 -12.87 18.49 17.32
C LYS A 512 -13.78 18.14 18.49
N ASP A 513 -14.69 19.03 18.90
CA ASP A 513 -15.53 18.80 20.05
C ASP A 513 -16.97 18.42 19.68
N THR A 514 -17.41 17.37 20.37
CA THR A 514 -18.72 16.75 20.31
C THR A 514 -19.88 17.77 20.31
N LYS A 515 -20.85 17.58 19.40
CA LYS A 515 -22.05 18.42 19.12
C LYS A 515 -21.84 19.53 18.09
N LYS A 516 -22.13 19.19 16.82
CA LYS A 516 -22.88 19.94 15.78
C LYS A 516 -22.99 21.48 15.89
N THR A 517 -21.92 22.18 16.26
CA THR A 517 -21.84 23.64 16.24
C THR A 517 -20.95 24.03 15.06
N SER A 518 -21.56 24.27 13.89
CA SER A 518 -20.79 24.80 12.77
C SER A 518 -20.55 26.29 13.02
N SER A 519 -19.41 26.65 13.59
CA SER A 519 -18.92 28.03 13.53
C SER A 519 -18.73 28.38 12.05
N ARG A 520 -19.54 29.31 11.53
CA ARG A 520 -19.48 29.71 10.13
C ARG A 520 -18.74 31.03 9.99
N LEU A 521 -17.78 31.04 9.06
CA LEU A 521 -17.09 32.26 8.65
C LEU A 521 -18.06 33.09 7.82
N ASN A 522 -18.62 34.16 8.40
CA ASN A 522 -19.65 34.98 7.80
C ASN A 522 -19.12 36.33 7.30
N SER A 523 -17.82 36.47 7.01
CA SER A 523 -17.24 37.68 6.43
C SER A 523 -15.98 37.34 5.64
N VAL A 524 -15.52 38.25 4.78
CA VAL A 524 -14.18 38.18 4.17
C VAL A 524 -13.10 38.24 5.25
N VAL A 525 -11.90 37.72 4.94
CA VAL A 525 -10.75 37.85 5.84
C VAL A 525 -9.94 39.06 5.42
N ILE A 526 -9.72 40.00 6.35
CA ILE A 526 -8.86 41.15 6.13
C ILE A 526 -7.62 41.06 7.03
N ALA A 527 -6.47 41.40 6.47
CA ALA A 527 -5.16 41.24 7.06
C ALA A 527 -4.42 42.57 7.02
N GLY A 528 -3.74 42.90 8.10
CA GLY A 528 -2.79 44.01 8.18
C GLY A 528 -1.53 43.56 8.88
N SER A 529 -0.36 43.91 8.35
CA SER A 529 0.93 43.62 9.00
C SER A 529 1.93 44.74 8.72
N ILE A 530 2.93 44.85 9.59
CA ILE A 530 4.06 45.77 9.41
C ILE A 530 5.33 44.93 9.40
N LYS A 531 6.16 45.12 8.37
CA LYS A 531 7.38 44.34 8.17
C LYS A 531 8.27 44.34 9.42
N GLY A 532 8.63 43.14 9.87
CA GLY A 532 9.56 42.94 10.99
C GLY A 532 9.03 43.36 12.36
N LEU A 533 7.72 43.67 12.46
CA LEU A 533 7.09 44.15 13.68
C LEU A 533 5.96 43.22 14.13
N SER A 534 6.04 42.75 15.37
CA SER A 534 4.91 42.13 16.07
C SER A 534 4.30 43.16 17.02
N VAL A 535 3.18 43.75 16.63
CA VAL A 535 2.53 44.82 17.40
C VAL A 535 1.46 44.22 18.31
N ARG A 536 1.58 44.43 19.63
CA ARG A 536 0.65 43.94 20.66
C ARG A 536 0.49 44.99 21.76
N ASN A 537 -0.53 44.83 22.59
CA ASN A 537 -0.83 45.71 23.74
C ASN A 537 -1.02 47.19 23.35
N LEU A 538 -1.61 47.42 22.18
CA LEU A 538 -1.93 48.77 21.72
C LEU A 538 -2.98 49.41 22.63
N SER A 539 -2.69 50.63 23.06
CA SER A 539 -3.61 51.49 23.81
C SER A 539 -4.70 52.03 22.89
N ASN A 540 -4.32 52.42 21.67
CA ASN A 540 -5.28 52.72 20.59
C ASN A 540 -5.44 51.49 19.70
N PRO A 541 -6.62 50.84 19.67
CA PRO A 541 -6.78 49.59 18.94
C PRO A 541 -6.78 49.77 17.43
N VAL A 542 -6.38 48.71 16.72
CA VAL A 542 -6.66 48.55 15.29
C VAL A 542 -8.16 48.37 15.12
N LYS A 543 -8.76 49.19 14.25
CA LYS A 543 -10.21 49.19 14.01
C LYS A 543 -10.52 48.46 12.72
N ILE A 544 -11.47 47.53 12.77
CA ILE A 544 -11.75 46.62 11.66
C ILE A 544 -13.25 46.58 11.44
N ALA A 545 -13.73 47.10 10.31
CA ALA A 545 -15.12 46.97 9.91
C ALA A 545 -15.29 45.86 8.89
N LEU A 546 -16.27 44.98 9.09
CA LEU A 546 -16.48 43.83 8.23
C LEU A 546 -17.95 43.76 7.78
N VAL A 547 -18.15 43.54 6.48
CA VAL A 547 -19.46 43.25 5.89
C VAL A 547 -19.79 41.77 6.12
N GLN A 548 -20.98 41.48 6.65
CA GLN A 548 -21.45 40.10 6.81
C GLN A 548 -21.88 39.49 5.45
N SER A 549 -21.46 38.25 5.22
CA SER A 549 -21.80 37.41 4.06
C SER A 549 -22.99 36.51 4.40
N GLY A 550 -24.20 37.06 4.41
CA GLY A 550 -25.43 36.30 4.72
C GLY A 550 -26.64 37.17 5.08
N ALA A 551 -27.84 36.56 5.20
CA ALA A 551 -29.04 37.25 5.69
C ALA A 551 -28.80 37.78 7.11
N ARG A 552 -29.24 39.01 7.39
CA ARG A 552 -29.14 39.72 8.69
C ARG A 552 -29.62 38.82 9.83
N GLY A 553 -28.73 38.00 10.37
CA GLY A 553 -28.96 37.15 11.54
C GLY A 553 -28.74 37.94 12.81
N ASP A 554 -29.24 37.40 13.92
CA ASP A 554 -29.04 37.94 15.26
C ASP A 554 -27.56 38.22 15.53
N THR A 555 -27.21 39.49 15.75
CA THR A 555 -25.83 39.92 15.98
C THR A 555 -25.33 39.57 17.38
N SER A 556 -26.19 39.01 18.25
CA SER A 556 -25.88 38.64 19.63
C SER A 556 -24.78 37.58 19.79
N SER A 557 -24.49 36.80 18.74
CA SER A 557 -23.50 35.71 18.75
C SER A 557 -22.22 35.98 17.93
N THR A 558 -22.01 37.22 17.48
CA THR A 558 -20.84 37.52 16.63
C THR A 558 -19.58 37.78 17.44
N LEU A 559 -18.48 37.08 17.11
CA LEU A 559 -17.20 37.18 17.78
C LEU A 559 -16.10 37.69 16.84
N CYS A 560 -15.43 38.75 17.26
CA CYS A 560 -14.23 39.27 16.59
C CYS A 560 -13.04 38.34 16.89
N SER A 561 -12.45 37.78 15.85
CA SER A 561 -11.38 36.78 15.97
C SER A 561 -10.22 37.10 15.03
N TYR A 562 -9.03 36.63 15.34
CA TYR A 562 -7.84 36.68 14.49
C TYR A 562 -7.31 35.27 14.26
N TRP A 563 -6.57 35.06 13.18
CA TRP A 563 -5.95 33.77 12.92
C TRP A 563 -4.62 33.67 13.66
N ASN A 564 -4.53 32.76 14.61
CA ASN A 564 -3.32 32.50 15.37
C ASN A 564 -2.49 31.44 14.63
N PHE A 565 -1.38 31.86 14.01
CA PHE A 565 -0.49 30.96 13.25
C PHE A 565 0.15 29.86 14.09
N THR A 566 0.38 30.12 15.39
CA THR A 566 0.93 29.11 16.31
C THR A 566 -0.08 28.01 16.56
N LEU A 567 -1.36 28.37 16.70
CA LEU A 567 -2.45 27.40 16.87
C LEU A 567 -2.92 26.81 15.53
N GLY A 568 -2.65 27.48 14.41
CA GLY A 568 -3.25 27.17 13.11
C GLY A 568 -4.79 27.26 13.15
N ASN A 569 -5.32 28.15 13.99
CA ASN A 569 -6.74 28.28 14.28
C ASN A 569 -7.12 29.70 14.69
N TRP A 570 -8.42 30.00 14.74
CA TRP A 570 -8.96 31.28 15.17
C TRP A 570 -8.86 31.47 16.70
N SER A 571 -8.54 32.69 17.13
CA SER A 571 -8.51 33.12 18.53
C SER A 571 -9.22 34.47 18.69
N GLN A 572 -9.83 34.70 19.85
CA GLN A 572 -10.51 35.96 20.20
C GLN A 572 -9.64 36.86 21.09
N GLU A 573 -8.47 36.39 21.49
CA GLU A 573 -7.59 37.10 22.41
C GLU A 573 -7.22 38.47 21.87
N GLY A 574 -7.49 39.53 22.65
CA GLY A 574 -7.16 40.90 22.28
C GLY A 574 -8.07 41.56 21.24
N CYS A 575 -9.11 40.89 20.74
CA CYS A 575 -10.10 41.43 19.80
C CYS A 575 -11.50 41.45 20.41
N MET A 576 -12.20 42.58 20.30
CA MET A 576 -13.53 42.76 20.89
C MET A 576 -14.51 43.39 19.90
N PHE A 577 -15.75 42.87 19.92
CA PHE A 577 -16.89 43.51 19.26
C PHE A 577 -17.15 44.89 19.86
N GLN A 578 -17.51 45.86 19.02
CA GLN A 578 -17.83 47.22 19.45
C GLN A 578 -19.28 47.58 19.13
N LYS A 579 -19.61 47.66 17.84
CA LYS A 579 -20.93 48.09 17.37
C LYS A 579 -21.22 47.55 15.98
N VAL A 580 -22.49 47.64 15.59
CA VAL A 580 -22.94 47.46 14.21
C VAL A 580 -23.22 48.84 13.62
N PHE A 581 -22.69 49.12 12.43
CA PHE A 581 -22.98 50.32 11.66
C PHE A 581 -24.41 50.28 11.11
N SER A 582 -24.95 51.44 10.73
CA SER A 582 -26.29 51.55 10.12
C SER A 582 -26.42 50.75 8.81
N ASP A 583 -25.32 50.54 8.10
CA ASP A 583 -25.24 49.73 6.88
C ASP A 583 -25.11 48.21 7.15
N GLY A 584 -25.07 47.79 8.42
CA GLY A 584 -24.96 46.39 8.83
C GLY A 584 -23.53 45.86 8.94
N ARG A 585 -22.50 46.68 8.76
CA ARG A 585 -21.12 46.28 9.03
C ARG A 585 -20.87 46.16 10.53
N ILE A 586 -19.97 45.26 10.93
CA ILE A 586 -19.59 45.09 12.33
C ILE A 586 -18.21 45.67 12.56
N LEU A 587 -18.07 46.46 13.63
CA LEU A 587 -16.80 47.03 14.07
C LEU A 587 -16.17 46.15 15.15
N CYS A 588 -14.93 45.74 14.90
CA CYS A 588 -14.05 45.07 15.84
C CYS A 588 -12.88 45.97 16.21
N ASN A 589 -12.51 45.99 17.49
CA ASN A 589 -11.29 46.61 17.98
C ASN A 589 -10.31 45.52 18.41
N CYS A 590 -9.09 45.53 17.88
CA CYS A 590 -8.02 44.63 18.29
C CYS A 590 -6.85 45.41 18.89
N ASN A 591 -6.33 44.97 20.04
CA ASN A 591 -5.17 45.59 20.70
C ASN A 591 -3.82 45.09 20.14
N HIS A 592 -3.85 44.39 19.02
CA HIS A 592 -2.67 43.89 18.31
C HIS A 592 -2.87 44.04 16.82
N LEU A 593 -1.75 44.09 16.09
CA LEU A 593 -1.73 43.93 14.64
C LEU A 593 -1.11 42.56 14.36
N THR A 594 -1.97 41.56 14.26
CA THR A 594 -1.61 40.24 13.73
C THR A 594 -2.12 40.15 12.29
N ASN A 595 -1.58 39.22 11.50
CA ASN A 595 -1.82 39.21 10.05
C ASN A 595 -3.29 38.97 9.64
N PHE A 596 -4.31 38.97 10.52
CA PHE A 596 -5.72 38.76 10.13
C PHE A 596 -6.71 39.25 11.19
N ALA A 597 -7.90 39.62 10.75
CA ALA A 597 -9.10 39.67 11.59
C ALA A 597 -10.35 39.25 10.81
N MET A 598 -11.28 38.60 11.51
CA MET A 598 -12.54 38.12 10.95
C MET A 598 -13.65 37.97 12.02
N LEU A 599 -14.90 37.89 11.57
CA LEU A 599 -16.08 37.63 12.41
C LEU A 599 -16.49 36.16 12.37
N MET A 600 -16.56 35.49 13.53
CA MET A 600 -17.17 34.17 13.65
C MET A 600 -18.58 34.29 14.27
N ASP A 601 -19.57 33.63 13.67
CA ASP A 601 -20.89 33.44 14.27
C ASP A 601 -20.92 32.06 14.97
N ILE A 602 -21.07 32.05 16.28
CA ILE A 602 -21.26 30.82 17.07
C ILE A 602 -22.73 30.73 17.43
N LYS A 603 -23.50 29.83 16.81
CA LYS A 603 -24.84 29.50 17.37
C LYS A 603 -24.66 28.80 18.73
N PRO A 604 -25.18 29.33 19.84
CA PRO A 604 -25.41 28.53 21.02
C PRO A 604 -26.78 27.87 20.89
N ALA A 605 -26.82 26.55 20.91
CA ALA A 605 -28.03 25.83 21.27
C ALA A 605 -27.72 24.78 22.34
N VAL A 606 -27.12 25.22 23.45
CA VAL A 606 -27.26 24.52 24.73
C VAL A 606 -27.37 25.56 25.83
N THR A 607 -28.55 25.63 26.43
CA THR A 607 -28.83 26.46 27.60
C THR A 607 -27.90 26.08 28.75
N THR A 608 -27.41 27.09 29.47
CA THR A 608 -26.53 27.07 30.66
C THR A 608 -26.95 26.12 31.81
N LYS A 609 -28.07 25.41 31.66
CA LYS A 609 -28.62 24.45 32.61
C LYS A 609 -27.91 23.09 32.57
N HIS A 610 -27.30 22.70 31.44
CA HIS A 610 -26.68 21.37 31.29
C HIS A 610 -25.24 21.27 31.83
N GLU A 611 -24.44 22.33 31.80
CA GLU A 611 -23.09 22.34 32.42
C GLU A 611 -23.16 22.15 33.94
N ARG A 612 -24.13 22.79 34.60
CA ARG A 612 -24.35 22.61 36.03
C ARG A 612 -24.74 21.17 36.38
N ILE A 613 -25.53 20.50 35.53
CA ILE A 613 -25.94 19.11 35.76
C ILE A 613 -24.76 18.15 35.58
N LEU A 614 -23.94 18.34 34.54
CA LEU A 614 -22.75 17.50 34.30
C LEU A 614 -21.68 17.69 35.39
N GLY A 615 -21.49 18.93 35.87
CA GLY A 615 -20.64 19.20 37.02
C GLY A 615 -21.11 18.44 38.28
N VAL A 616 -22.41 18.51 38.58
CA VAL A 616 -23.00 17.79 39.73
C VAL A 616 -22.82 16.27 39.60
N ILE A 617 -23.02 15.70 38.41
CA ILE A 617 -22.82 14.25 38.18
C ILE A 617 -21.35 13.85 38.42
N SER A 618 -20.40 14.66 37.95
CA SER A 618 -18.97 14.37 38.17
C SER A 618 -18.56 14.47 39.64
N TYR A 619 -19.10 15.45 40.39
CA TYR A 619 -18.84 15.58 41.82
C TYR A 619 -19.45 14.43 42.62
N VAL A 620 -20.69 14.03 42.31
CA VAL A 620 -21.35 12.89 42.97
C VAL A 620 -20.62 11.58 42.67
N GLY A 621 -20.17 11.37 41.42
CA GLY A 621 -19.38 10.21 41.04
C GLY A 621 -18.07 10.11 41.81
N CYS A 622 -17.33 11.22 41.92
CA CYS A 622 -16.07 11.27 42.67
C CYS A 622 -16.28 10.99 44.17
N ALA A 623 -17.35 11.56 44.77
CA ALA A 623 -17.70 11.30 46.17
C ALA A 623 -18.04 9.82 46.43
N LEU A 624 -18.84 9.19 45.56
CA LEU A 624 -19.18 7.76 45.68
C LEU A 624 -17.95 6.86 45.53
N SER A 625 -17.02 7.19 44.63
CA SER A 625 -15.76 6.46 44.49
C SER A 625 -14.88 6.57 45.73
N LEU A 626 -14.78 7.75 46.34
CA LEU A 626 -14.05 7.94 47.60
C LEU A 626 -14.67 7.16 48.75
N VAL A 627 -16.01 7.16 48.88
CA VAL A 627 -16.71 6.37 49.89
C VAL A 627 -16.44 4.88 49.68
N GLY A 628 -16.54 4.38 48.44
CA GLY A 628 -16.22 2.99 48.10
C GLY A 628 -14.80 2.59 48.49
N LEU A 629 -13.81 3.45 48.20
CA LEU A 629 -12.42 3.23 48.57
C LEU A 629 -12.26 3.16 50.10
N THR A 630 -12.84 4.10 50.85
CA THR A 630 -12.74 4.12 52.31
C THR A 630 -13.36 2.90 52.97
N LEU A 631 -14.54 2.45 52.50
CA LEU A 631 -15.19 1.23 52.98
C LEU A 631 -14.30 0.01 52.72
N THR A 632 -13.71 -0.08 51.53
CA THR A 632 -12.81 -1.18 51.17
C THR A 632 -11.59 -1.22 52.09
N ILE A 633 -10.98 -0.07 52.38
CA ILE A 633 -9.84 0.04 53.31
C ILE A 633 -10.25 -0.39 54.72
N ILE A 634 -11.41 0.05 55.22
CA ILE A 634 -11.93 -0.34 56.54
C ILE A 634 -12.17 -1.85 56.60
N THR A 635 -12.77 -2.44 55.57
CA THR A 635 -12.98 -3.90 55.52
C THR A 635 -11.66 -4.67 55.55
N ILE A 636 -10.64 -4.20 54.83
CA ILE A 636 -9.30 -4.81 54.84
C ILE A 636 -8.65 -4.67 56.23
N LEU A 637 -8.83 -3.55 56.92
CA LEU A 637 -8.30 -3.33 58.27
C LEU A 637 -9.03 -4.14 59.35
N ILE A 638 -10.30 -4.49 59.16
CA ILE A 638 -11.07 -5.36 60.07
C ILE A 638 -10.74 -6.84 59.85
N LEU A 639 -10.41 -7.23 58.61
CA LEU A 639 -10.08 -8.61 58.25
C LEU A 639 -8.59 -8.97 58.47
N ARG A 640 -7.75 -7.98 58.76
CA ARG A 640 -6.38 -8.16 59.27
C ARG A 640 -6.39 -8.10 60.79
#